data_AF-A0A5D2DM36-F1
#
_entry.id   AF-A0A5D2DM36-F1
#
_cell.length_a   1.000
_cell.length_b   1.000
_cell.length_c   1.000
_cell.angle_alpha   90.00
_cell.angle_beta   90.00
_cell.angle_gamma   90.00
#
_symmetry.space_group_name_H-M   'P 1'
#
loop_
_entity.id
_entity.type
_entity.pdbx_description
1 polymer ?
#
loop_
_entity_poly.entity_id
_entity_poly.type
_entity_poly.pdbx_seq_one_letter_code
_entity_poly.pdbx_strand_id
1 'polypeptide(L)'
;MASTFSPLLFFLPLLFLDPLFCKANLHHSKTFLRSSLISQPLTNATILPTLFFEVTKPINVPTTTPCTLSVLQHDFGFTYGKPPVLANYSFPSDCPYQEFSKIVLEWNATCKGRQFDRIFGVWLSGVELLRSCTAEPRATGIIWSVKKDITRYSSLLLSNKTQTFAIYMGNLVDKTYTGVYHVNVTLYFYPAVEKLNLYEEKARNLGSGFASKADLIIPFSRDLPLNDGLWYEIENSTDVIVKEFEIPQNVYRAVLEVYVSFHENDEFWYGNLPNEYIAANNITGFAGNGPFREVVVSLDDEVVGAIWPFTVVYTGGINPLLWRPISGIGSFDLPTYDIEISPFLGSLLDGKKHKLSFGVTNALNVWYIDANLHLWLDSNSAKTEGKLLQHKVAPLAVSSVLDFKGLNGTFVTNTSRFVSSTGWVKSTYGTVTTESIQDLRYSNSMLMGRDGNLQIVNQTIHFEDSVYAKLPASNVESKKSLKRFHLYLHTDDVDQGNGTLSMVVNVTLGFNEKKFKDADARSPSSSLRNLQKGKGVIVIKDNLVVSGVGSTQQSYNYDSSKFCYSRNISSSNYTILHDEVRNTCNKRAKSHFGYGLSRSACGSLGVQSSSLTVQLGFHSNENNNFLGAFVSSPKRTKIKKFSIACSSTTTAARGEPVSRPPAWMMRQAGRYMSVYRKLAEKHPFFREKSETTDLIVEISFQPWEAFRPDGVIIFSDILTPLPAFGVLFDIEEVRGPVIQSLICSEDCLKALHPIDLEKLHFVGDSLKILRQEVGDHTAVLGFVGAPWTIATYIVEGGTTRTYTTVKSMCHTAPNLLRALLSHLTKAISEYIIYQVESGAHCIQIFDSWGGQLPPDMWEQWSKPYITEIVSMVQNKCPKIPLVLYINGNGGLLERMKGTGVDVIGLDWTVDMADGRKRLGNDICVQGIVDPTYLFSPLPAVTEEIQRVVKCAGPCGHFLNLGHGVLVGTPEEAVAHFFEVTKSLKHESSSQNHAMEESKLLV
;
A
#
# COMPACT_ATOMS: atom_id res chain seq x y z
N MET A 1 1.53 -56.08 -46.80
CA MET A 1 2.61 -56.90 -46.21
C MET A 1 2.44 -56.88 -44.70
N ALA A 2 2.77 -57.97 -44.01
CA ALA A 2 2.74 -58.06 -42.54
C ALA A 2 4.16 -57.81 -41.97
N SER A 3 4.47 -57.86 -40.67
CA SER A 3 3.70 -58.31 -39.49
C SER A 3 4.22 -57.66 -38.19
N THR A 4 3.41 -57.75 -37.12
CA THR A 4 3.77 -57.55 -35.70
C THR A 4 4.96 -58.42 -35.24
N PHE A 5 5.68 -58.01 -34.16
CA PHE A 5 6.04 -58.91 -33.04
C PHE A 5 6.62 -58.18 -31.80
N SER A 6 6.52 -58.84 -30.64
CA SER A 6 7.17 -58.58 -29.34
C SER A 6 7.14 -59.92 -28.56
N PRO A 7 8.19 -60.34 -27.81
CA PRO A 7 8.17 -60.20 -26.34
C PRO A 7 9.57 -60.17 -25.64
N LEU A 8 9.56 -60.32 -24.31
CA LEU A 8 10.67 -60.33 -23.34
C LEU A 8 11.55 -61.61 -23.40
N LEU A 9 12.79 -61.57 -22.89
CA LEU A 9 13.19 -62.16 -21.58
C LEU A 9 14.72 -62.08 -21.26
N PHE A 10 15.02 -61.80 -19.98
CA PHE A 10 16.14 -62.24 -19.11
C PHE A 10 17.52 -62.68 -19.67
N PHE A 11 18.60 -62.21 -19.01
CA PHE A 11 19.46 -63.07 -18.17
C PHE A 11 20.27 -62.27 -17.13
N LEU A 12 20.55 -62.88 -15.96
CA LEU A 12 21.46 -62.41 -14.90
C LEU A 12 22.39 -63.58 -14.53
N PRO A 13 23.64 -63.37 -14.08
CA PRO A 13 23.93 -63.75 -12.68
C PRO A 13 25.08 -62.99 -11.95
N LEU A 14 24.94 -62.89 -10.62
CA LEU A 14 25.93 -63.00 -9.51
C LEU A 14 27.25 -62.16 -9.53
N LEU A 15 27.59 -61.36 -8.50
CA LEU A 15 28.11 -61.67 -7.12
C LEU A 15 29.54 -62.29 -7.11
N PHE A 16 30.50 -62.01 -6.21
CA PHE A 16 30.66 -61.23 -4.95
C PHE A 16 32.15 -60.66 -4.93
N LEU A 17 32.76 -59.95 -3.96
CA LEU A 17 32.72 -59.87 -2.48
C LEU A 17 33.20 -58.49 -1.94
N ASP A 18 32.75 -58.12 -0.73
CA ASP A 18 33.46 -57.25 0.25
C ASP A 18 34.36 -58.11 1.18
N PRO A 19 35.36 -57.53 1.88
CA PRO A 19 35.24 -57.40 3.35
C PRO A 19 35.72 -56.04 3.92
N LEU A 20 34.94 -55.31 4.77
CA LEU A 20 34.70 -55.47 6.23
C LEU A 20 35.90 -55.11 7.14
N PHE A 21 35.79 -54.69 8.41
CA PHE A 21 34.70 -54.44 9.40
C PHE A 21 35.19 -53.31 10.37
N CYS A 22 34.60 -52.85 11.49
CA CYS A 22 33.44 -53.17 12.37
C CYS A 22 32.71 -51.85 12.75
N LYS A 23 31.45 -51.73 13.23
CA LYS A 23 30.37 -52.63 13.73
C LYS A 23 30.16 -52.65 15.27
N ALA A 24 29.08 -52.02 15.73
CA ALA A 24 28.19 -52.38 16.86
C ALA A 24 27.08 -51.30 17.02
N ASN A 25 25.82 -51.57 17.37
CA ASN A 25 25.03 -52.80 17.37
C ASN A 25 23.53 -52.42 17.22
N LEU A 26 22.71 -53.28 16.59
CA LEU A 26 21.24 -53.12 16.57
C LEU A 26 20.59 -53.77 17.80
N HIS A 27 19.42 -53.26 18.20
CA HIS A 27 18.43 -54.05 18.92
C HIS A 27 17.01 -53.78 18.38
N HIS A 28 16.30 -54.84 17.99
CA HIS A 28 14.87 -54.77 17.65
C HIS A 28 14.02 -54.59 18.90
N SER A 29 13.00 -53.73 18.85
CA SER A 29 11.67 -54.11 19.38
C SER A 29 10.51 -53.32 18.77
N LYS A 30 9.50 -54.08 18.34
CA LYS A 30 8.05 -53.83 18.37
C LYS A 30 7.50 -52.41 18.16
N THR A 31 6.64 -52.34 17.14
CA THR A 31 5.48 -51.44 17.06
C THR A 31 4.78 -51.23 18.41
N PHE A 32 4.66 -49.97 18.81
CA PHE A 32 3.66 -49.51 19.77
C PHE A 32 3.02 -48.20 19.27
N LEU A 33 1.97 -48.33 18.46
CA LEU A 33 0.91 -47.32 18.43
C LEU A 33 0.19 -47.37 19.78
N ARG A 34 0.80 -46.74 20.80
CA ARG A 34 0.15 -46.52 22.09
C ARG A 34 -0.32 -45.08 22.11
N SER A 35 -1.63 -44.90 22.27
CA SER A 35 -2.25 -43.58 22.43
C SER A 35 -1.70 -42.89 23.69
N SER A 36 -0.71 -42.03 23.52
CA SER A 36 -0.34 -41.04 24.51
C SER A 36 -1.51 -40.06 24.64
N LEU A 37 -2.41 -40.35 25.57
CA LEU A 37 -3.46 -39.42 25.99
C LEU A 37 -2.84 -38.04 26.17
N ILE A 38 -3.44 -37.03 25.54
CA ILE A 38 -3.03 -35.64 25.70
C ILE A 38 -3.34 -35.26 27.15
N SER A 39 -2.34 -35.40 28.03
CA SER A 39 -2.40 -34.90 29.38
C SER A 39 -2.47 -33.38 29.30
N GLN A 40 -3.68 -32.84 29.51
CA GLN A 40 -3.86 -31.41 29.72
C GLN A 40 -2.87 -30.95 30.81
N PRO A 41 -2.09 -29.88 30.58
CA PRO A 41 -1.31 -29.27 31.65
C PRO A 41 -2.24 -28.90 32.80
N LEU A 42 -1.84 -29.19 34.04
CA LEU A 42 -2.69 -28.92 35.20
C LEU A 42 -3.07 -27.43 35.25
N THR A 43 -4.36 -27.17 35.45
CA THR A 43 -4.86 -25.85 35.83
C THR A 43 -4.19 -25.35 37.12
N ASN A 44 -4.03 -24.04 37.25
CA ASN A 44 -3.47 -23.31 38.40
C ASN A 44 -1.93 -23.19 38.46
N ALA A 45 -1.28 -23.00 37.30
CA ALA A 45 -0.04 -22.24 37.23
C ALA A 45 -0.30 -20.92 36.47
N THR A 46 0.12 -19.78 37.03
CA THR A 46 -0.02 -18.47 36.39
C THR A 46 0.96 -18.36 35.23
N ILE A 47 0.51 -18.64 34.00
CA ILE A 47 1.36 -18.63 32.82
C ILE A 47 1.92 -17.22 32.61
N LEU A 48 3.25 -17.09 32.68
CA LEU A 48 3.93 -15.82 32.52
C LEU A 48 3.80 -15.26 31.09
N PRO A 49 3.77 -13.94 30.91
CA PRO A 49 3.86 -13.31 29.59
C PRO A 49 5.11 -13.76 28.83
N THR A 50 4.97 -13.94 27.51
CA THR A 50 6.12 -14.29 26.67
C THR A 50 6.98 -13.06 26.40
N LEU A 51 8.26 -13.09 26.79
CA LEU A 51 9.23 -12.06 26.44
C LEU A 51 9.60 -12.20 24.96
N PHE A 52 9.37 -11.17 24.16
CA PHE A 52 9.85 -11.04 22.77
C PHE A 52 11.08 -10.12 22.72
N PHE A 53 12.04 -10.42 21.84
CA PHE A 53 13.23 -9.61 21.63
C PHE A 53 13.85 -9.83 20.25
N GLU A 54 14.55 -8.80 19.74
CA GLU A 54 15.45 -8.94 18.60
C GLU A 54 16.87 -9.25 19.08
N VAL A 55 17.63 -10.08 18.35
CA VAL A 55 19.03 -10.38 18.69
C VAL A 55 19.94 -9.32 18.06
N THR A 56 20.31 -8.34 18.87
CA THR A 56 21.29 -7.29 18.54
C THR A 56 22.41 -7.25 19.58
N LYS A 57 23.53 -6.57 19.26
CA LYS A 57 24.55 -6.27 20.26
C LYS A 57 24.01 -5.26 21.29
N PRO A 58 24.35 -5.39 22.59
CA PRO A 58 24.05 -4.37 23.58
C PRO A 58 24.55 -2.97 23.17
N ILE A 59 23.80 -1.93 23.53
CA ILE A 59 24.31 -0.56 23.47
C ILE A 59 25.39 -0.43 24.56
N ASN A 60 26.61 -0.09 24.14
CA ASN A 60 27.70 0.18 25.08
C ASN A 60 27.48 1.56 25.70
N VAL A 61 26.92 1.59 26.91
CA VAL A 61 26.68 2.78 27.72
C VAL A 61 27.79 2.95 28.76
N PRO A 62 28.10 4.19 29.19
CA PRO A 62 29.02 4.43 30.32
C PRO A 62 28.49 3.83 31.63
N THR A 63 29.38 3.69 32.61
CA THR A 63 29.06 3.24 33.98
C THR A 63 28.47 4.34 34.87
N THR A 64 28.34 5.57 34.38
CA THR A 64 27.73 6.70 35.09
C THR A 64 26.20 6.58 35.12
N THR A 65 25.60 7.02 36.22
CA THR A 65 24.14 7.16 36.35
C THR A 65 23.61 8.12 35.28
N PRO A 66 22.64 7.71 34.44
CA PRO A 66 22.02 8.60 33.46
C PRO A 66 20.96 9.50 34.11
N CYS A 67 20.78 10.70 33.57
CA CYS A 67 19.53 11.42 33.77
C CYS A 67 18.43 10.68 33.02
N THR A 68 17.28 10.46 33.65
CA THR A 68 16.19 9.62 33.12
C THR A 68 14.92 10.45 32.96
N LEU A 69 14.29 10.38 31.80
CA LEU A 69 13.03 11.07 31.50
C LEU A 69 12.02 10.07 30.94
N SER A 70 10.90 9.87 31.64
CA SER A 70 9.72 9.22 31.04
C SER A 70 8.99 10.28 30.21
N VAL A 71 8.81 10.02 28.91
CA VAL A 71 8.24 10.99 27.96
C VAL A 71 6.77 10.71 27.68
N LEU A 72 6.39 9.42 27.61
CA LEU A 72 5.01 8.99 27.42
C LEU A 72 4.74 7.67 28.14
N GLN A 73 3.58 7.59 28.80
CA GLN A 73 2.91 6.35 29.15
C GLN A 73 1.51 6.38 28.52
N HIS A 74 1.16 5.38 27.71
CA HIS A 74 -0.10 5.37 26.96
C HIS A 74 -0.61 3.97 26.60
N ASP A 75 -1.93 3.82 26.51
CA ASP A 75 -2.61 2.59 26.14
C ASP A 75 -3.16 2.68 24.71
N PHE A 76 -2.41 2.14 23.75
CA PHE A 76 -2.81 2.08 22.34
C PHE A 76 -3.87 1.00 22.15
N GLY A 77 -5.13 1.36 22.38
CA GLY A 77 -6.32 0.52 22.16
C GLY A 77 -6.90 0.70 20.76
N PHE A 78 -7.82 1.65 20.62
CA PHE A 78 -8.47 1.99 19.34
C PHE A 78 -7.87 3.31 18.81
N THR A 79 -6.74 3.19 18.10
CA THR A 79 -5.88 4.30 17.62
C THR A 79 -5.60 4.26 16.11
N TYR A 80 -6.02 3.21 15.40
CA TYR A 80 -6.02 3.15 13.94
C TYR A 80 -6.93 4.24 13.35
N GLY A 81 -6.45 4.98 12.34
CA GLY A 81 -7.20 6.08 11.72
C GLY A 81 -7.44 7.28 12.65
N LYS A 82 -6.57 7.48 13.65
CA LYS A 82 -6.63 8.60 14.59
C LYS A 82 -5.30 9.35 14.66
N PRO A 83 -5.31 10.60 15.16
CA PRO A 83 -4.07 11.36 15.30
C PRO A 83 -3.00 10.68 16.17
N PRO A 84 -1.71 10.91 15.84
CA PRO A 84 -0.59 10.52 16.70
C PRO A 84 -0.78 11.00 18.13
N VAL A 85 -0.38 10.17 19.10
CA VAL A 85 -0.39 10.51 20.52
C VAL A 85 0.74 11.50 20.78
N LEU A 86 0.38 12.71 21.23
CA LEU A 86 1.32 13.80 21.44
C LEU A 86 1.67 13.97 22.93
N ALA A 87 2.94 14.28 23.20
CA ALA A 87 3.43 14.71 24.50
C ALA A 87 4.37 15.92 24.34
N ASN A 88 4.45 16.77 25.37
CA ASN A 88 5.44 17.84 25.41
C ASN A 88 6.79 17.29 25.87
N TYR A 89 7.81 17.40 25.03
CA TYR A 89 9.19 17.12 25.38
C TYR A 89 9.94 18.40 25.72
N SER A 90 10.67 18.37 26.82
CA SER A 90 11.71 19.34 27.17
C SER A 90 12.88 18.60 27.79
N PHE A 91 14.11 19.07 27.56
CA PHE A 91 15.28 18.51 28.24
C PHE A 91 15.15 18.69 29.78
N PRO A 92 15.50 17.69 30.62
CA PRO A 92 15.30 17.78 32.07
C PRO A 92 16.15 18.89 32.72
N SER A 93 15.48 19.89 33.29
CA SER A 93 16.10 21.01 34.02
C SER A 93 17.04 20.57 35.15
N ASP A 94 16.69 19.47 35.80
CA ASP A 94 17.30 19.01 37.04
C ASP A 94 18.51 18.08 36.78
N CYS A 95 18.87 17.87 35.50
CA CYS A 95 20.02 17.05 35.13
C CYS A 95 21.34 17.84 35.37
N PRO A 96 22.26 17.35 36.23
CA PRO A 96 23.47 18.11 36.62
C PRO A 96 24.59 18.09 35.57
N TYR A 97 24.31 17.68 34.33
CA TYR A 97 25.27 17.50 33.24
C TYR A 97 24.81 18.20 31.97
N GLN A 98 25.75 18.77 31.21
CA GLN A 98 25.47 19.44 29.93
C GLN A 98 26.01 18.66 28.71
N GLU A 99 26.94 17.73 28.92
CA GLU A 99 27.57 16.94 27.84
C GLU A 99 27.28 15.45 27.99
N PHE A 100 26.72 14.84 26.94
CA PHE A 100 26.25 13.45 26.92
C PHE A 100 26.98 12.60 25.90
N SER A 101 27.59 11.51 26.39
CA SER A 101 28.33 10.54 25.59
C SER A 101 27.41 9.48 24.96
N LYS A 102 26.27 9.19 25.61
CA LYS A 102 25.18 8.39 25.06
C LYS A 102 23.81 8.94 25.44
N ILE A 103 22.88 8.91 24.48
CA ILE A 103 21.45 9.09 24.72
C ILE A 103 20.74 7.86 24.15
N VAL A 104 19.96 7.17 24.98
CA VAL A 104 19.27 5.93 24.63
C VAL A 104 17.77 6.10 24.77
N LEU A 105 17.04 5.76 23.72
CA LEU A 105 15.58 5.58 23.76
C LEU A 105 15.28 4.15 24.16
N GLU A 106 14.43 3.98 25.17
CA GLU A 106 13.84 2.71 25.56
C GLU A 106 12.33 2.75 25.35
N TRP A 107 11.85 1.89 24.47
CA TRP A 107 10.44 1.55 24.35
C TRP A 107 10.21 0.26 25.13
N ASN A 108 9.30 0.28 26.11
CA ASN A 108 8.84 -0.92 26.81
C ASN A 108 7.34 -1.06 26.62
N ALA A 109 6.88 -2.25 26.25
CA ALA A 109 5.45 -2.47 26.06
C ALA A 109 4.99 -3.88 26.43
N THR A 110 3.70 -3.97 26.78
CA THR A 110 3.01 -5.23 27.10
C THR A 110 1.66 -5.28 26.40
N CYS A 111 1.19 -6.48 26.08
CA CYS A 111 -0.12 -6.69 25.48
C CYS A 111 -0.64 -8.09 25.81
N LYS A 112 -1.96 -8.24 25.90
CA LYS A 112 -2.64 -9.52 26.12
C LYS A 112 -3.90 -9.59 25.28
N GLY A 113 -4.13 -10.72 24.63
CA GLY A 113 -5.26 -10.92 23.71
C GLY A 113 -4.78 -11.37 22.34
N ARG A 114 -5.48 -10.92 21.29
CA ARG A 114 -5.18 -11.15 19.88
C ARG A 114 -5.03 -9.81 19.15
N GLN A 115 -3.99 -9.67 18.34
CA GLN A 115 -3.74 -8.53 17.45
C GLN A 115 -2.84 -9.06 16.32
N PHE A 116 -2.84 -8.41 15.16
CA PHE A 116 -1.74 -8.60 14.20
C PHE A 116 -0.55 -7.74 14.60
N ASP A 117 0.58 -7.92 13.94
CA ASP A 117 1.66 -6.95 13.99
C ASP A 117 1.29 -5.64 13.28
N ARG A 118 1.91 -4.54 13.73
CA ARG A 118 1.66 -3.18 13.27
C ARG A 118 2.97 -2.43 13.15
N ILE A 119 3.15 -1.68 12.07
CA ILE A 119 4.20 -0.67 12.00
C ILE A 119 3.86 0.51 12.93
N PHE A 120 4.86 1.07 13.59
CA PHE A 120 4.74 2.27 14.41
C PHE A 120 5.98 3.15 14.31
N GLY A 121 5.79 4.45 14.56
CA GLY A 121 6.83 5.48 14.50
C GLY A 121 6.86 6.35 15.75
N VAL A 122 8.04 6.90 16.05
CA VAL A 122 8.29 7.81 17.17
C VAL A 122 9.09 9.00 16.66
N TRP A 123 8.54 10.21 16.78
CA TRP A 123 9.12 11.46 16.29
C TRP A 123 9.32 12.49 17.41
N LEU A 124 10.30 13.37 17.24
CA LEU A 124 10.48 14.59 18.03
C LEU A 124 10.56 15.80 17.08
N SER A 125 9.63 16.75 17.19
CA SER A 125 9.52 17.89 16.27
C SER A 125 9.52 17.49 14.78
N GLY A 126 8.90 16.37 14.44
CA GLY A 126 8.88 15.78 13.09
C GLY A 126 10.12 14.95 12.72
N VAL A 127 11.19 14.95 13.50
CA VAL A 127 12.38 14.11 13.24
C VAL A 127 12.09 12.68 13.70
N GLU A 128 12.06 11.70 12.79
CA GLU A 128 11.80 10.30 13.16
C GLU A 128 13.00 9.74 13.93
N LEU A 129 12.78 9.16 15.11
CA LEU A 129 13.82 8.58 15.97
C LEU A 129 13.84 7.06 15.85
N LEU A 130 12.67 6.43 15.93
CA LEU A 130 12.47 4.98 15.87
C LEU A 130 11.29 4.66 14.94
N ARG A 131 11.53 3.74 14.00
CA ARG A 131 10.49 3.02 13.27
C ARG A 131 10.60 1.54 13.65
N SER A 132 9.47 0.91 13.94
CA SER A 132 9.44 -0.39 14.59
C SER A 132 8.16 -1.17 14.28
N CYS A 133 8.21 -2.49 14.39
CA CYS A 133 7.07 -3.39 14.30
C CYS A 133 6.65 -3.83 15.72
N THR A 134 5.35 -3.92 15.99
CA THR A 134 4.88 -4.54 17.25
C THR A 134 5.17 -6.04 17.27
N ALA A 135 5.32 -6.58 18.49
CA ALA A 135 5.29 -8.02 18.71
C ALA A 135 3.83 -8.53 18.72
N GLU A 136 3.51 -9.57 17.97
CA GLU A 136 2.19 -10.20 18.02
C GLU A 136 1.86 -10.77 19.43
N PRO A 137 0.72 -10.39 20.03
CA PRO A 137 0.37 -10.79 21.38
C PRO A 137 -0.20 -12.21 21.47
N ARG A 138 -0.32 -12.68 22.72
CA ARG A 138 -0.90 -13.97 23.08
C ARG A 138 -2.02 -13.80 24.09
N ALA A 139 -2.92 -14.77 24.17
CA ALA A 139 -3.92 -14.85 25.25
C ALA A 139 -3.29 -14.91 26.66
N THR A 140 -2.06 -15.41 26.77
CA THR A 140 -1.25 -15.44 28.01
C THR A 140 -0.51 -14.12 28.29
N GLY A 141 -0.50 -13.18 27.35
CA GLY A 141 0.26 -11.94 27.40
C GLY A 141 1.66 -12.05 26.79
N ILE A 142 2.20 -10.89 26.42
CA ILE A 142 3.57 -10.65 25.96
C ILE A 142 4.19 -9.45 26.67
N ILE A 143 5.52 -9.41 26.68
CA ILE A 143 6.34 -8.25 27.04
C ILE A 143 7.37 -8.11 25.92
N TRP A 144 7.63 -6.89 25.43
CA TRP A 144 8.80 -6.62 24.57
C TRP A 144 9.41 -5.27 24.88
N SER A 145 10.69 -5.12 24.51
CA SER A 145 11.48 -3.91 24.74
C SER A 145 12.37 -3.64 23.54
N VAL A 146 12.50 -2.37 23.15
CA VAL A 146 13.40 -1.90 22.10
C VAL A 146 14.29 -0.81 22.69
N LYS A 147 15.61 -0.93 22.52
CA LYS A 147 16.57 0.08 22.95
C LYS A 147 17.37 0.59 21.77
N LYS A 148 17.28 1.89 21.48
CA LYS A 148 17.95 2.55 20.34
C LYS A 148 18.92 3.63 20.80
N ASP A 149 20.10 3.66 20.19
CA ASP A 149 21.13 4.67 20.41
C ASP A 149 20.80 5.93 19.59
N ILE A 150 20.00 6.83 20.19
CA ILE A 150 19.55 8.08 19.55
C ILE A 150 20.57 9.22 19.68
N THR A 151 21.81 8.93 20.08
CA THR A 151 22.86 9.95 20.31
C THR A 151 23.14 10.82 19.07
N ARG A 152 22.87 10.34 17.85
CA ARG A 152 23.01 11.15 16.62
C ARG A 152 22.13 12.40 16.62
N TYR A 153 20.98 12.35 17.30
CA TYR A 153 19.98 13.42 17.41
C TYR A 153 20.26 14.43 18.55
N SER A 154 21.49 14.53 19.06
CA SER A 154 21.80 15.31 20.28
C SER A 154 21.43 16.80 20.18
N SER A 155 21.57 17.45 19.02
CA SER A 155 21.21 18.87 18.82
C SER A 155 19.71 19.14 19.00
N LEU A 156 18.87 18.18 18.62
CA LEU A 156 17.42 18.22 18.83
C LEU A 156 17.05 17.90 20.28
N LEU A 157 17.66 16.85 20.84
CA LEU A 157 17.35 16.33 22.18
C LEU A 157 17.81 17.27 23.30
N LEU A 158 18.92 17.99 23.11
CA LEU A 158 19.50 18.93 24.09
C LEU A 158 19.07 20.38 23.83
N SER A 159 18.01 20.58 23.04
CA SER A 159 17.44 21.90 22.76
C SER A 159 16.68 22.43 23.98
N ASN A 160 16.95 23.69 24.36
CA ASN A 160 16.27 24.40 25.45
C ASN A 160 14.81 24.80 25.12
N LYS A 161 14.25 24.37 23.99
CA LYS A 161 12.86 24.62 23.59
C LYS A 161 11.98 23.43 23.98
N THR A 162 10.77 23.72 24.45
CA THR A 162 9.69 22.72 24.48
C THR A 162 9.35 22.32 23.04
N GLN A 163 9.13 21.03 22.83
CA GLN A 163 8.98 20.38 21.52
C GLN A 163 7.85 19.35 21.55
N THR A 164 7.27 19.05 20.39
CA THR A 164 6.25 18.01 20.28
C THR A 164 6.89 16.65 20.08
N PHE A 165 6.71 15.75 21.03
CA PHE A 165 6.98 14.32 20.87
C PHE A 165 5.71 13.64 20.37
N ALA A 166 5.81 12.84 19.31
CA ALA A 166 4.67 12.18 18.68
C ALA A 166 4.91 10.68 18.53
N ILE A 167 3.90 9.87 18.84
CA ILE A 167 3.92 8.43 18.58
C ILE A 167 2.66 8.05 17.81
N TYR A 168 2.83 7.37 16.68
CA TYR A 168 1.71 6.75 15.99
C TYR A 168 1.89 5.24 15.93
N MET A 169 0.85 4.55 16.39
CA MET A 169 0.65 3.11 16.27
C MET A 169 -0.83 2.90 15.96
N GLY A 170 -1.14 2.51 14.72
CA GLY A 170 -2.51 2.28 14.28
C GLY A 170 -3.06 0.95 14.80
N ASN A 171 -3.47 0.92 16.07
CA ASN A 171 -4.04 -0.28 16.69
C ASN A 171 -5.57 -0.32 16.61
N LEU A 172 -6.12 -1.50 16.35
CA LEU A 172 -7.56 -1.74 16.20
C LEU A 172 -8.02 -2.71 17.29
N VAL A 173 -8.93 -2.30 18.16
CA VAL A 173 -9.50 -3.18 19.20
C VAL A 173 -11.00 -3.39 18.99
N ASP A 174 -11.40 -4.65 18.85
CA ASP A 174 -12.77 -5.11 18.62
C ASP A 174 -13.01 -6.54 19.18
N LYS A 175 -14.07 -7.23 18.72
CA LYS A 175 -14.43 -8.60 19.16
C LYS A 175 -13.42 -9.68 18.75
N THR A 176 -12.66 -9.44 17.68
CA THR A 176 -11.63 -10.33 17.13
C THR A 176 -10.25 -9.92 17.64
N TYR A 177 -9.93 -8.62 17.54
CA TYR A 177 -8.66 -8.06 17.93
C TYR A 177 -8.77 -7.48 19.35
N THR A 178 -8.44 -8.29 20.34
CA THR A 178 -8.59 -7.95 21.77
C THR A 178 -7.32 -7.35 22.40
N GLY A 179 -6.22 -7.26 21.66
CA GLY A 179 -4.92 -6.78 22.16
C GLY A 179 -4.80 -5.26 22.22
N VAL A 180 -4.86 -4.70 23.44
CA VAL A 180 -4.42 -3.34 23.77
C VAL A 180 -2.91 -3.34 24.03
N TYR A 181 -2.17 -2.42 23.44
CA TYR A 181 -0.74 -2.24 23.68
C TYR A 181 -0.50 -1.17 24.77
N HIS A 182 -0.09 -1.61 25.96
CA HIS A 182 0.31 -0.72 27.07
C HIS A 182 1.78 -0.35 26.90
N VAL A 183 2.08 0.93 26.71
CA VAL A 183 3.41 1.44 26.27
C VAL A 183 3.97 2.46 27.25
N ASN A 184 5.25 2.29 27.61
CA ASN A 184 6.07 3.29 28.30
C ASN A 184 7.29 3.64 27.44
N VAL A 185 7.59 4.92 27.26
CA VAL A 185 8.78 5.40 26.53
C VAL A 185 9.66 6.26 27.43
N THR A 186 10.90 5.82 27.62
CA THR A 186 11.88 6.42 28.52
C THR A 186 13.14 6.81 27.73
N LEU A 187 13.71 7.98 28.03
CA LEU A 187 14.99 8.43 27.51
C LEU A 187 16.04 8.47 28.62
N TYR A 188 17.22 7.90 28.34
CA TYR A 188 18.36 7.83 29.25
C TYR A 188 19.54 8.64 28.70
N PHE A 189 19.93 9.69 29.42
CA PHE A 189 21.02 10.60 29.06
C PHE A 189 22.25 10.30 29.91
N TYR A 190 23.19 9.53 29.36
CA TYR A 190 24.43 9.16 30.03
C TYR A 190 25.51 10.23 29.82
N PRO A 191 26.05 10.84 30.90
CA PRO A 191 27.00 11.94 30.77
C PRO A 191 28.34 11.51 30.15
N ALA A 192 29.15 12.47 29.74
CA ALA A 192 30.56 12.23 29.47
C ALA A 192 31.32 11.92 30.77
N VAL A 193 32.13 10.85 30.78
CA VAL A 193 32.91 10.45 31.96
C VAL A 193 34.27 11.12 31.89
N GLU A 194 34.43 12.15 32.71
CA GLU A 194 35.59 13.06 32.77
C GLU A 194 35.89 13.85 31.48
N LYS A 195 36.68 14.91 31.63
CA LYS A 195 37.21 15.68 30.51
C LYS A 195 38.32 14.87 29.82
N LEU A 196 37.93 13.95 28.94
CA LEU A 196 38.76 13.53 27.81
C LEU A 196 39.40 14.79 27.22
N ASN A 197 40.73 14.81 27.09
CA ASN A 197 41.50 16.03 26.84
C ASN A 197 40.80 16.90 25.78
N LEU A 198 40.28 18.07 26.19
CA LEU A 198 39.62 18.99 25.27
C LEU A 198 40.58 19.38 24.13
N TYR A 199 41.90 19.31 24.36
CA TYR A 199 42.92 19.44 23.32
C TYR A 199 43.07 18.23 22.39
N GLU A 200 42.87 16.98 22.82
CA GLU A 200 42.91 15.83 21.90
C GLU A 200 41.61 15.68 21.11
N GLU A 201 40.45 15.85 21.75
CA GLU A 201 39.17 15.74 21.05
C GLU A 201 38.90 16.99 20.19
N LYS A 202 39.30 18.19 20.63
CA LYS A 202 39.39 19.32 19.68
C LYS A 202 40.46 19.08 18.63
N ALA A 203 41.70 18.66 18.91
CA ALA A 203 42.69 18.47 17.83
C ALA A 203 42.29 17.41 16.78
N ARG A 204 41.47 16.41 17.16
CA ARG A 204 40.85 15.49 16.19
C ARG A 204 39.68 16.09 15.41
N ASN A 205 39.00 17.11 15.95
CA ASN A 205 37.88 17.81 15.31
C ASN A 205 38.26 19.15 14.64
N LEU A 206 39.42 19.75 14.95
CA LEU A 206 39.82 21.14 14.60
C LEU A 206 40.13 21.39 13.13
N GLY A 207 39.94 20.39 12.27
CA GLY A 207 40.24 20.46 10.85
C GLY A 207 39.41 19.51 9.97
N SER A 208 38.27 19.00 10.47
CA SER A 208 37.39 18.16 9.63
C SER A 208 35.89 18.29 9.89
N GLY A 209 35.44 18.35 11.15
CA GLY A 209 34.01 18.22 11.50
C GLY A 209 33.36 16.89 11.03
N PHE A 210 34.15 15.95 10.51
CA PHE A 210 33.61 14.77 9.83
C PHE A 210 33.21 13.66 10.81
N ALA A 211 33.64 13.77 12.08
CA ALA A 211 33.35 12.84 13.16
C ALA A 211 32.44 13.42 14.27
N SER A 212 32.06 14.69 14.19
CA SER A 212 31.15 15.34 15.16
C SER A 212 29.68 15.01 14.91
N LYS A 213 28.84 15.26 15.92
CA LYS A 213 27.37 15.23 15.80
C LYS A 213 26.90 16.41 14.94
N ALA A 214 25.73 16.30 14.30
CA ALA A 214 25.14 17.39 13.54
C ALA A 214 24.62 18.52 14.45
N ASP A 215 24.82 19.77 14.04
CA ASP A 215 24.45 20.97 14.80
C ASP A 215 22.97 21.34 14.63
N LEU A 216 22.38 20.98 13.48
CA LEU A 216 20.97 21.15 13.15
C LEU A 216 20.44 19.89 12.45
N ILE A 217 19.16 19.57 12.66
CA ILE A 217 18.47 18.47 11.98
C ILE A 217 17.12 18.99 11.47
N ILE A 218 16.85 18.83 10.17
CA ILE A 218 15.61 19.26 9.52
C ILE A 218 14.76 18.02 9.17
N PRO A 219 13.47 17.97 9.57
CA PRO A 219 12.59 16.83 9.32
C PRO A 219 11.95 16.85 7.93
N PHE A 220 11.93 15.69 7.28
CA PHE A 220 11.22 15.43 6.02
C PHE A 220 10.01 14.51 6.23
N SER A 221 9.38 14.66 7.41
CA SER A 221 8.06 14.15 7.72
C SER A 221 6.96 15.11 7.24
N ARG A 222 5.70 14.67 7.30
CA ARG A 222 4.49 15.51 7.23
C ARG A 222 4.31 16.31 8.52
N ASP A 223 3.60 17.42 8.39
CA ASP A 223 3.21 18.29 9.50
C ASP A 223 1.88 17.84 10.13
N LEU A 224 1.70 18.14 11.43
CA LEU A 224 0.47 17.83 12.18
C LEU A 224 -0.61 18.92 12.00
N PRO A 225 -1.92 18.59 12.11
CA PRO A 225 -2.50 17.31 12.50
C PRO A 225 -2.65 16.32 11.33
N LEU A 226 -2.62 15.02 11.67
CA LEU A 226 -2.80 13.89 10.77
C LEU A 226 -3.74 12.86 11.43
N ASN A 227 -4.27 11.90 10.66
CA ASN A 227 -5.00 10.71 11.18
C ASN A 227 -4.18 9.40 11.02
N ASP A 228 -2.89 9.53 10.70
CA ASP A 228 -1.92 8.43 10.57
C ASP A 228 -0.54 8.93 11.03
N GLY A 229 0.55 8.20 10.76
CA GLY A 229 1.92 8.60 11.08
C GLY A 229 2.41 9.80 10.27
N LEU A 230 3.54 10.38 10.70
CA LEU A 230 4.12 11.56 10.04
C LEU A 230 4.92 11.18 8.78
N TRP A 231 5.07 9.89 8.45
CA TRP A 231 5.64 9.45 7.17
C TRP A 231 4.75 9.85 5.99
N TYR A 232 5.37 10.09 4.84
CA TYR A 232 4.69 10.13 3.55
C TYR A 232 4.43 8.71 3.05
N GLU A 233 3.35 8.52 2.31
CA GLU A 233 3.03 7.26 1.64
C GLU A 233 3.24 7.43 0.12
N ILE A 234 3.93 6.47 -0.51
CA ILE A 234 4.01 6.35 -1.97
C ILE A 234 2.99 5.29 -2.39
N GLU A 235 1.98 5.72 -3.16
CA GLU A 235 0.82 4.91 -3.51
C GLU A 235 1.09 3.92 -4.66
N ASN A 236 2.09 4.16 -5.52
CA ASN A 236 2.45 3.30 -6.66
C ASN A 236 3.79 3.72 -7.31
N SER A 237 4.23 3.01 -8.35
CA SER A 237 5.51 3.24 -9.06
C SER A 237 5.66 4.55 -9.84
N THR A 238 4.58 5.33 -10.04
CA THR A 238 4.61 6.66 -10.67
C THR A 238 4.48 7.81 -9.67
N ASP A 239 4.21 7.49 -8.40
CA ASP A 239 4.05 8.47 -7.34
C ASP A 239 5.43 8.96 -6.83
N VAL A 240 5.52 10.26 -6.59
CA VAL A 240 6.75 10.96 -6.20
C VAL A 240 6.42 12.00 -5.13
N ILE A 241 6.83 11.71 -3.90
CA ILE A 241 6.74 12.65 -2.79
C ILE A 241 7.76 13.77 -3.01
N VAL A 242 7.33 15.01 -2.85
CA VAL A 242 8.19 16.21 -2.95
C VAL A 242 7.99 17.08 -1.72
N LYS A 243 9.08 17.45 -1.04
CA LYS A 243 9.08 18.43 0.05
C LYS A 243 10.05 19.57 -0.25
N GLU A 244 9.56 20.81 -0.18
CA GLU A 244 10.41 21.99 -0.23
C GLU A 244 11.13 22.21 1.11
N PHE A 245 12.40 22.60 1.05
CA PHE A 245 13.22 22.94 2.22
C PHE A 245 14.21 24.06 1.93
N GLU A 246 14.69 24.71 2.98
CA GLU A 246 15.78 25.71 2.95
C GLU A 246 16.82 25.31 4.01
N ILE A 247 18.10 25.62 3.77
CA ILE A 247 19.19 25.35 4.73
C ILE A 247 19.93 26.65 5.09
N PRO A 248 20.49 26.75 6.31
CA PRO A 248 21.34 27.89 6.67
C PRO A 248 22.52 28.07 5.71
N GLN A 249 22.79 29.30 5.28
CA GLN A 249 23.86 29.60 4.33
C GLN A 249 25.28 29.35 4.86
N ASN A 250 25.45 28.93 6.12
CA ASN A 250 26.73 28.56 6.73
C ASN A 250 26.90 27.04 6.95
N VAL A 251 26.06 26.19 6.34
CA VAL A 251 26.27 24.73 6.35
C VAL A 251 27.57 24.37 5.63
N TYR A 252 28.41 23.53 6.25
CA TYR A 252 29.62 22.97 5.62
C TYR A 252 29.54 21.45 5.34
N ARG A 253 28.53 20.76 5.89
CA ARG A 253 28.27 19.34 5.62
C ARG A 253 26.78 19.03 5.77
N ALA A 254 26.26 18.14 4.92
CA ALA A 254 24.87 17.70 4.89
C ALA A 254 24.76 16.19 4.59
N VAL A 255 24.04 15.46 5.45
CA VAL A 255 23.76 14.02 5.30
C VAL A 255 22.27 13.78 5.50
N LEU A 256 21.62 13.16 4.51
CA LEU A 256 20.23 12.76 4.59
C LEU A 256 20.14 11.33 5.13
N GLU A 257 19.45 11.11 6.25
CA GLU A 257 19.11 9.78 6.76
C GLU A 257 17.67 9.45 6.37
N VAL A 258 17.46 8.38 5.59
CA VAL A 258 16.13 7.99 5.08
C VAL A 258 15.62 6.75 5.81
N TYR A 259 14.33 6.77 6.14
CA TYR A 259 13.54 5.68 6.73
C TYR A 259 12.58 5.10 5.69
N VAL A 260 12.50 3.77 5.60
CA VAL A 260 11.69 3.06 4.58
C VAL A 260 10.96 1.87 5.22
N SER A 261 9.68 1.70 4.93
CA SER A 261 8.93 0.45 5.16
C SER A 261 7.87 0.24 4.07
N PHE A 262 7.49 -1.02 3.84
CA PHE A 262 6.68 -1.48 2.69
C PHE A 262 5.57 -2.42 3.18
N HIS A 263 4.33 -2.23 2.72
CA HIS A 263 3.14 -2.89 3.30
C HIS A 263 2.17 -3.36 2.20
N GLU A 264 1.04 -3.95 2.59
CA GLU A 264 0.00 -4.45 1.67
C GLU A 264 0.59 -5.36 0.55
N ASN A 265 0.38 -5.05 -0.74
CA ASN A 265 0.86 -5.89 -1.85
C ASN A 265 2.39 -5.87 -2.00
N ASP A 266 3.09 -4.95 -1.34
CA ASP A 266 4.56 -4.94 -1.26
C ASP A 266 5.11 -5.37 0.10
N GLU A 267 4.30 -5.78 1.10
CA GLU A 267 4.83 -6.39 2.34
C GLU A 267 5.73 -7.61 2.01
N PHE A 268 5.36 -8.33 0.96
CA PHE A 268 6.02 -9.53 0.46
C PHE A 268 6.78 -9.31 -0.86
N TRP A 269 7.20 -8.07 -1.18
CA TRP A 269 7.74 -7.69 -2.52
C TRP A 269 8.78 -8.64 -3.10
N TYR A 270 9.62 -9.24 -2.25
CA TYR A 270 10.65 -10.23 -2.58
C TYR A 270 10.10 -11.54 -3.18
N GLY A 271 8.85 -11.89 -2.90
CA GLY A 271 8.12 -13.03 -3.46
C GLY A 271 7.21 -12.68 -4.64
N ASN A 272 7.10 -11.40 -5.01
CA ASN A 272 6.14 -10.94 -6.03
C ASN A 272 6.50 -11.44 -7.43
N LEU A 273 5.47 -11.77 -8.21
CA LEU A 273 5.62 -12.46 -9.50
C LEU A 273 5.86 -11.47 -10.65
N PRO A 274 6.52 -11.89 -11.75
CA PRO A 274 6.57 -11.13 -12.99
C PRO A 274 5.17 -10.94 -13.60
N ASN A 275 4.90 -9.75 -14.14
CA ASN A 275 3.59 -9.42 -14.71
C ASN A 275 3.25 -10.28 -15.93
N GLU A 276 4.26 -10.67 -16.71
CA GLU A 276 4.16 -11.55 -17.87
C GLU A 276 3.73 -12.96 -17.48
N TYR A 277 4.23 -13.46 -16.34
CA TYR A 277 3.87 -14.77 -15.79
C TYR A 277 2.44 -14.77 -15.22
N ILE A 278 2.05 -13.69 -14.53
CA ILE A 278 0.68 -13.47 -14.04
C ILE A 278 -0.30 -13.48 -15.21
N ALA A 279 -0.04 -12.67 -16.24
CA ALA A 279 -0.91 -12.51 -17.40
C ALA A 279 -1.02 -13.80 -18.23
N ALA A 280 0.11 -14.46 -18.52
CA ALA A 280 0.13 -15.69 -19.32
C ALA A 280 -0.56 -16.89 -18.64
N ASN A 281 -0.73 -16.86 -17.31
CA ASN A 281 -1.43 -17.89 -16.54
C ASN A 281 -2.80 -17.44 -16.01
N ASN A 282 -3.26 -16.22 -16.33
CA ASN A 282 -4.50 -15.61 -15.82
C ASN A 282 -4.62 -15.66 -14.27
N ILE A 283 -3.52 -15.39 -13.57
CA ILE A 283 -3.46 -15.48 -12.10
C ILE A 283 -4.11 -14.24 -11.46
N THR A 284 -5.19 -14.44 -10.69
CA THR A 284 -5.88 -13.36 -9.99
C THR A 284 -5.47 -13.29 -8.51
N GLY A 285 -5.27 -12.08 -7.99
CA GLY A 285 -5.11 -11.84 -6.54
C GLY A 285 -3.70 -12.03 -5.97
N PHE A 286 -2.68 -12.19 -6.83
CA PHE A 286 -1.27 -12.16 -6.44
C PHE A 286 -0.64 -10.82 -6.80
N ALA A 287 0.36 -10.40 -6.01
CA ALA A 287 1.08 -9.16 -6.21
C ALA A 287 2.14 -9.27 -7.33
N GLY A 288 2.20 -8.26 -8.18
CA GLY A 288 3.04 -8.22 -9.37
C GLY A 288 4.29 -7.35 -9.27
N ASN A 289 4.72 -6.82 -10.41
CA ASN A 289 5.92 -5.99 -10.62
C ASN A 289 7.25 -6.68 -10.25
N GLY A 290 7.26 -8.00 -10.04
CA GLY A 290 8.45 -8.80 -9.75
C GLY A 290 9.19 -8.43 -8.45
N PRO A 291 10.33 -9.07 -8.17
CA PRO A 291 10.97 -9.06 -6.85
C PRO A 291 11.99 -7.93 -6.61
N PHE A 292 11.96 -6.83 -7.38
CA PHE A 292 12.92 -5.72 -7.26
C PHE A 292 12.22 -4.36 -7.05
N ARG A 293 12.75 -3.58 -6.10
CA ARG A 293 12.31 -2.23 -5.73
C ARG A 293 13.55 -1.36 -5.43
N GLU A 294 13.61 -0.16 -6.00
CA GLU A 294 14.63 0.86 -5.73
C GLU A 294 13.92 2.13 -5.24
N VAL A 295 14.27 2.61 -4.05
CA VAL A 295 13.86 3.94 -3.60
C VAL A 295 14.86 4.94 -4.19
N VAL A 296 14.36 5.86 -5.02
CA VAL A 296 15.13 6.91 -5.69
C VAL A 296 15.01 8.19 -4.88
N VAL A 297 16.14 8.86 -4.60
CA VAL A 297 16.18 10.15 -3.91
C VAL A 297 16.75 11.20 -4.84
N SER A 298 15.97 12.26 -5.09
CA SER A 298 16.34 13.37 -5.98
C SER A 298 16.33 14.71 -5.26
N LEU A 299 17.11 15.65 -5.78
CA LEU A 299 17.29 17.01 -5.28
C LEU A 299 17.20 17.98 -6.47
N ASP A 300 16.24 18.90 -6.44
CA ASP A 300 15.91 19.77 -7.59
C ASP A 300 15.82 18.97 -8.91
N ASP A 301 15.07 17.87 -8.84
CA ASP A 301 14.77 16.93 -9.93
C ASP A 301 15.97 16.08 -10.45
N GLU A 302 17.20 16.24 -9.92
CA GLU A 302 18.40 15.42 -10.19
C GLU A 302 18.60 14.29 -9.16
N VAL A 303 18.99 13.07 -9.58
CA VAL A 303 19.06 11.90 -8.68
C VAL A 303 20.36 11.86 -7.84
N VAL A 304 20.28 12.27 -6.58
CA VAL A 304 21.42 12.34 -5.66
C VAL A 304 21.79 11.01 -4.99
N GLY A 305 20.89 10.02 -4.97
CA GLY A 305 21.17 8.69 -4.44
C GLY A 305 20.06 7.67 -4.63
N ALA A 306 20.37 6.42 -4.32
CA ALA A 306 19.44 5.30 -4.36
C ALA A 306 19.53 4.44 -3.08
N ILE A 307 18.42 3.85 -2.68
CA ILE A 307 18.30 2.94 -1.53
C ILE A 307 17.61 1.66 -1.97
N TRP A 308 18.30 0.54 -1.79
CA TRP A 308 17.75 -0.80 -1.98
C TRP A 308 17.58 -1.42 -0.59
N PRO A 309 16.35 -1.46 -0.05
CA PRO A 309 16.15 -1.73 1.36
C PRO A 309 16.54 -3.16 1.72
N PHE A 310 17.04 -3.33 2.95
CA PHE A 310 17.09 -4.63 3.58
C PHE A 310 15.68 -5.21 3.70
N THR A 311 15.51 -6.47 3.32
CA THR A 311 14.24 -7.19 3.41
C THR A 311 13.91 -7.54 4.86
N VAL A 312 13.41 -6.54 5.61
CA VAL A 312 12.77 -6.75 6.91
C VAL A 312 11.58 -7.70 6.73
N VAL A 313 11.42 -8.64 7.65
CA VAL A 313 10.22 -9.46 7.78
C VAL A 313 9.56 -9.10 9.10
N TYR A 314 8.31 -8.66 9.05
CA TYR A 314 7.52 -8.26 10.22
C TYR A 314 7.09 -9.48 11.06
N THR A 315 6.58 -9.29 12.28
CA THR A 315 6.44 -10.41 13.23
C THR A 315 5.30 -11.38 12.95
N GLY A 316 4.41 -11.06 12.01
CA GLY A 316 3.45 -11.97 11.37
C GLY A 316 3.85 -12.44 9.97
N GLY A 317 4.82 -11.78 9.32
CA GLY A 317 5.17 -12.01 7.92
C GLY A 317 5.68 -13.44 7.61
N ILE A 318 5.30 -13.98 6.46
CA ILE A 318 5.63 -15.33 5.93
C ILE A 318 5.05 -16.48 6.76
N ASN A 319 5.44 -16.59 8.03
CA ASN A 319 4.92 -17.56 8.98
C ASN A 319 5.09 -17.00 10.40
N PRO A 320 4.00 -16.55 11.05
CA PRO A 320 4.05 -15.91 12.36
C PRO A 320 4.78 -16.69 13.45
N LEU A 321 4.81 -18.03 13.37
CA LEU A 321 5.39 -18.89 14.41
C LEU A 321 6.93 -18.89 14.40
N LEU A 322 7.56 -18.39 13.34
CA LEU A 322 9.02 -18.26 13.24
C LEU A 322 9.56 -17.19 14.19
N TRP A 323 8.82 -16.09 14.36
CA TRP A 323 9.32 -14.85 14.97
C TRP A 323 9.11 -14.78 16.49
N ARG A 324 9.00 -15.95 17.15
CA ARG A 324 8.54 -16.09 18.54
C ARG A 324 9.46 -17.01 19.35
N PRO A 325 10.13 -16.54 20.43
CA PRO A 325 10.20 -15.16 20.93
C PRO A 325 11.22 -14.27 20.20
N ILE A 326 11.99 -14.84 19.27
CA ILE A 326 13.08 -14.18 18.55
C ILE A 326 12.49 -13.51 17.30
N SER A 327 12.40 -12.19 17.27
CA SER A 327 11.80 -11.46 16.14
C SER A 327 12.71 -11.44 14.91
N GLY A 328 12.17 -11.06 13.74
CA GLY A 328 12.93 -10.90 12.51
C GLY A 328 14.05 -9.86 12.65
N ILE A 329 15.17 -10.03 11.94
CA ILE A 329 16.25 -9.02 11.90
C ILE A 329 15.66 -7.67 11.45
N GLY A 330 15.96 -6.59 12.16
CA GLY A 330 15.50 -5.24 11.85
C GLY A 330 13.98 -5.04 11.94
N SER A 331 13.25 -5.94 12.63
CA SER A 331 11.81 -5.79 12.83
C SER A 331 11.49 -4.85 13.99
N PHE A 332 12.31 -4.83 15.04
CA PHE A 332 12.09 -3.97 16.21
C PHE A 332 12.86 -2.64 16.14
N ASP A 333 13.95 -2.57 15.38
CA ASP A 333 14.57 -1.28 14.98
C ASP A 333 14.87 -1.32 13.48
N LEU A 334 14.02 -0.68 12.67
CA LEU A 334 14.15 -0.74 11.22
C LEU A 334 15.42 -0.01 10.72
N PRO A 335 16.16 -0.58 9.75
CA PRO A 335 17.37 0.05 9.23
C PRO A 335 17.10 1.41 8.56
N THR A 336 17.97 2.38 8.83
CA THR A 336 18.02 3.68 8.16
C THR A 336 19.20 3.75 7.19
N TYR A 337 19.12 4.66 6.21
CA TYR A 337 20.09 4.75 5.11
C TYR A 337 20.61 6.19 4.99
N ASP A 338 21.90 6.39 5.28
CA ASP A 338 22.57 7.68 5.13
C ASP A 338 22.99 7.93 3.65
N ILE A 339 22.69 9.11 3.11
CA ILE A 339 23.16 9.64 1.82
C ILE A 339 23.93 10.95 2.08
N GLU A 340 25.21 10.98 1.72
CA GLU A 340 26.06 12.17 1.88
C GLU A 340 25.83 13.16 0.72
N ILE A 341 25.01 14.19 0.96
CA ILE A 341 24.63 15.22 -0.04
C ILE A 341 25.51 16.48 0.01
N SER A 342 26.52 16.51 0.88
CA SER A 342 27.54 17.58 0.93
C SER A 342 28.13 18.03 -0.42
N PRO A 343 28.35 17.16 -1.44
CA PRO A 343 28.79 17.60 -2.77
C PRO A 343 27.89 18.65 -3.44
N PHE A 344 26.59 18.67 -3.11
CA PHE A 344 25.58 19.56 -3.69
C PHE A 344 25.43 20.90 -2.94
N LEU A 345 26.10 21.09 -1.80
CA LEU A 345 25.96 22.31 -0.99
C LEU A 345 26.28 23.60 -1.77
N GLY A 346 27.15 23.55 -2.78
CA GLY A 346 27.40 24.70 -3.66
C GLY A 346 26.15 25.23 -4.40
N SER A 347 25.14 24.39 -4.60
CA SER A 347 23.83 24.78 -5.15
C SER A 347 22.82 25.16 -4.06
N LEU A 348 22.89 24.54 -2.88
CA LEU A 348 21.92 24.68 -1.78
C LEU A 348 22.17 25.89 -0.86
N LEU A 349 23.35 26.49 -0.91
CA LEU A 349 23.75 27.62 -0.06
C LEU A 349 23.33 28.98 -0.63
N ASP A 350 22.42 29.03 -1.61
CA ASP A 350 22.04 30.27 -2.30
C ASP A 350 20.99 31.11 -1.55
N GLY A 351 20.28 30.52 -0.58
CA GLY A 351 19.23 31.17 0.22
C GLY A 351 17.84 31.12 -0.39
N LYS A 352 17.57 30.14 -1.26
CA LYS A 352 16.22 29.81 -1.74
C LYS A 352 15.74 28.48 -1.14
N LYS A 353 14.50 28.14 -1.46
CA LYS A 353 13.98 26.79 -1.28
C LYS A 353 14.47 25.86 -2.39
N HIS A 354 14.73 24.63 -2.02
CA HIS A 354 15.06 23.49 -2.88
C HIS A 354 14.04 22.37 -2.68
N LYS A 355 13.89 21.48 -3.67
CA LYS A 355 13.02 20.31 -3.59
C LYS A 355 13.83 19.07 -3.23
N LEU A 356 13.41 18.33 -2.21
CA LEU A 356 13.82 16.94 -2.02
C LEU A 356 12.66 16.03 -2.44
N SER A 357 12.95 15.03 -3.27
CA SER A 357 11.95 14.16 -3.86
C SER A 357 12.27 12.67 -3.65
N PHE A 358 11.24 11.86 -3.39
CA PHE A 358 11.33 10.42 -3.18
C PHE A 358 10.33 9.67 -4.07
N GLY A 359 10.79 8.63 -4.77
CA GLY A 359 9.95 7.72 -5.56
C GLY A 359 10.40 6.27 -5.38
N VAL A 360 9.56 5.28 -5.67
CA VAL A 360 9.93 3.85 -5.57
C VAL A 360 9.65 3.11 -6.88
N THR A 361 10.70 2.66 -7.56
CA THR A 361 10.56 1.91 -8.81
C THR A 361 9.77 0.62 -8.56
N ASN A 362 8.85 0.27 -9.47
CA ASN A 362 8.06 -0.96 -9.42
C ASN A 362 7.10 -1.10 -8.21
N ALA A 363 6.95 -0.08 -7.35
CA ALA A 363 6.03 -0.14 -6.22
C ALA A 363 4.57 -0.41 -6.64
N LEU A 364 3.86 -1.16 -5.80
CA LEU A 364 2.43 -1.48 -5.97
C LEU A 364 1.55 -0.54 -5.15
N ASN A 365 1.71 -0.52 -3.83
CA ASN A 365 1.08 0.43 -2.91
C ASN A 365 1.74 0.41 -1.51
N VAL A 366 1.40 1.42 -0.68
CA VAL A 366 1.80 1.60 0.74
C VAL A 366 3.31 1.46 1.01
N TRP A 367 4.09 2.39 0.47
CA TRP A 367 5.49 2.59 0.87
C TRP A 367 5.62 3.81 1.78
N TYR A 368 5.94 3.60 3.05
CA TYR A 368 6.13 4.70 4.01
C TYR A 368 7.56 5.23 3.96
N ILE A 369 7.73 6.51 3.64
CA ILE A 369 9.00 7.22 3.57
C ILE A 369 9.02 8.38 4.56
N ASP A 370 10.13 8.54 5.28
CA ASP A 370 10.45 9.72 6.09
C ASP A 370 11.98 9.95 6.01
N ALA A 371 12.47 11.14 6.31
CA ALA A 371 13.91 11.40 6.35
C ALA A 371 14.31 12.54 7.31
N ASN A 372 15.56 12.47 7.78
CA ASN A 372 16.18 13.46 8.65
C ASN A 372 17.41 14.03 7.96
N LEU A 373 17.41 15.33 7.65
CA LEU A 373 18.57 16.02 7.09
C LEU A 373 19.46 16.53 8.22
N HIS A 374 20.57 15.83 8.46
CA HIS A 374 21.60 16.18 9.42
C HIS A 374 22.54 17.22 8.82
N LEU A 375 22.70 18.37 9.48
CA LEU A 375 23.47 19.52 9.01
C LEU A 375 24.55 19.93 10.03
N TRP A 376 25.74 20.27 9.53
CA TRP A 376 26.84 20.82 10.31
C TRP A 376 27.10 22.28 9.91
N LEU A 377 27.24 23.16 10.90
CA LEU A 377 27.21 24.62 10.74
C LEU A 377 28.56 25.26 11.10
N ASP A 378 29.04 26.18 10.27
CA ASP A 378 30.20 27.00 10.61
C ASP A 378 29.78 28.12 11.58
N SER A 379 30.07 27.94 12.87
CA SER A 379 29.74 28.92 13.91
C SER A 379 30.46 30.26 13.77
N ASN A 380 31.50 30.33 12.92
CA ASN A 380 32.37 31.50 12.77
C ASN A 380 32.16 32.23 11.44
N SER A 381 31.25 31.77 10.58
CA SER A 381 30.86 32.46 9.35
C SER A 381 29.35 32.60 9.23
N ALA A 382 28.90 33.74 8.69
CA ALA A 382 27.52 33.92 8.25
C ALA A 382 27.21 33.16 6.93
N LYS A 383 28.24 32.81 6.15
CA LYS A 383 28.09 32.09 4.88
C LYS A 383 29.29 31.20 4.53
N THR A 384 29.02 30.01 4.01
CA THR A 384 29.98 29.11 3.37
C THR A 384 29.89 29.24 1.85
N GLU A 385 30.98 28.91 1.15
CA GLU A 385 31.03 28.86 -0.32
C GLU A 385 31.17 27.40 -0.74
N GLY A 386 30.58 26.99 -1.87
CA GLY A 386 30.77 25.63 -2.37
C GLY A 386 30.56 25.51 -3.88
N LYS A 387 30.93 24.36 -4.44
CA LYS A 387 30.66 24.03 -5.84
C LYS A 387 30.65 22.52 -6.07
N LEU A 388 29.60 22.03 -6.74
CA LEU A 388 29.57 20.70 -7.34
C LEU A 388 30.59 20.64 -8.50
N LEU A 389 31.53 19.70 -8.45
CA LEU A 389 32.59 19.52 -9.46
C LEU A 389 32.20 18.47 -10.50
N GLN A 390 31.59 17.38 -10.06
CA GLN A 390 31.17 16.27 -10.90
C GLN A 390 29.97 15.58 -10.25
N HIS A 391 29.00 15.20 -11.08
CA HIS A 391 27.93 14.28 -10.71
C HIS A 391 27.78 13.27 -11.84
N LYS A 392 27.56 12.00 -11.49
CA LYS A 392 27.44 10.90 -12.43
C LYS A 392 26.46 9.86 -11.87
N VAL A 393 25.31 9.78 -12.52
CA VAL A 393 24.33 8.71 -12.34
C VAL A 393 24.46 7.75 -13.52
N ALA A 394 24.71 6.47 -13.26
CA ALA A 394 24.50 5.44 -14.26
C ALA A 394 22.99 5.12 -14.33
N PRO A 395 22.40 4.96 -15.53
CA PRO A 395 21.06 4.39 -15.66
C PRO A 395 20.98 3.04 -14.93
N LEU A 396 19.81 2.75 -14.34
CA LEU A 396 19.56 1.47 -13.69
C LEU A 396 19.65 0.35 -14.73
N ALA A 397 20.72 -0.45 -14.67
CA ALA A 397 20.92 -1.56 -15.59
C ALA A 397 20.13 -2.76 -15.07
N VAL A 398 19.02 -3.12 -15.75
CA VAL A 398 18.18 -4.27 -15.41
C VAL A 398 18.39 -5.38 -16.43
N SER A 399 18.52 -6.62 -15.95
CA SER A 399 18.44 -7.83 -16.76
C SER A 399 17.45 -8.79 -16.11
N SER A 400 16.44 -9.21 -16.88
CA SER A 400 15.44 -10.18 -16.46
C SER A 400 15.35 -11.30 -17.48
N VAL A 401 15.34 -12.54 -17.00
CA VAL A 401 15.14 -13.76 -17.81
C VAL A 401 13.96 -14.50 -17.23
N LEU A 402 12.98 -14.82 -18.07
CA LEU A 402 11.75 -15.51 -17.72
C LEU A 402 11.67 -16.80 -18.56
N ASP A 403 11.63 -17.96 -17.90
CA ASP A 403 11.46 -19.27 -18.55
C ASP A 403 10.38 -20.04 -17.81
N PHE A 404 9.21 -20.24 -18.43
CA PHE A 404 8.07 -20.87 -17.77
C PHE A 404 7.14 -21.59 -18.75
N LYS A 405 6.39 -22.57 -18.24
CA LYS A 405 5.37 -23.32 -18.97
C LYS A 405 4.21 -23.64 -18.02
N GLY A 406 3.10 -22.90 -18.19
CA GLY A 406 2.03 -22.92 -17.20
C GLY A 406 2.53 -22.37 -15.85
N LEU A 407 2.07 -22.98 -14.76
CA LEU A 407 2.38 -22.58 -13.38
C LEU A 407 3.76 -23.06 -12.86
N ASN A 408 4.64 -23.53 -13.74
CA ASN A 408 6.01 -23.91 -13.40
C ASN A 408 7.00 -23.07 -14.22
N GLY A 409 8.05 -22.55 -13.58
CA GLY A 409 9.02 -21.67 -14.23
C GLY A 409 10.17 -21.21 -13.34
N THR A 410 11.14 -20.55 -13.94
CA THR A 410 12.28 -19.90 -13.29
C THR A 410 12.41 -18.47 -13.79
N PHE A 411 12.61 -17.53 -12.86
CA PHE A 411 12.77 -16.11 -13.15
C PHE A 411 14.08 -15.63 -12.52
N VAL A 412 14.96 -15.04 -13.32
CA VAL A 412 16.23 -14.49 -12.85
C VAL A 412 16.24 -12.99 -13.11
N THR A 413 16.49 -12.20 -12.07
CA THR A 413 16.59 -10.74 -12.16
C THR A 413 17.92 -10.30 -11.56
N ASN A 414 18.75 -9.63 -12.35
CA ASN A 414 19.97 -8.97 -11.85
C ASN A 414 19.90 -7.48 -12.20
N THR A 415 20.23 -6.62 -11.24
CA THR A 415 20.28 -5.17 -11.46
C THR A 415 21.58 -4.57 -10.91
N SER A 416 22.00 -3.45 -11.49
CA SER A 416 23.06 -2.60 -10.93
C SER A 416 22.75 -1.11 -11.05
N ARG A 417 23.13 -0.35 -10.02
CA ARG A 417 23.07 1.11 -9.98
C ARG A 417 24.42 1.65 -9.52
N PHE A 418 24.86 2.74 -10.14
CA PHE A 418 26.04 3.49 -9.71
C PHE A 418 25.71 4.98 -9.62
N VAL A 419 26.00 5.59 -8.49
CA VAL A 419 25.87 7.04 -8.27
C VAL A 419 27.19 7.56 -7.71
N SER A 420 27.70 8.66 -8.25
CA SER A 420 28.91 9.33 -7.77
C SER A 420 28.74 10.84 -7.84
N SER A 421 29.13 11.53 -6.79
CA SER A 421 28.95 12.98 -6.61
C SER A 421 30.16 13.58 -5.90
N THR A 422 30.83 14.53 -6.53
CA THR A 422 32.05 15.16 -6.03
C THR A 422 31.89 16.68 -6.06
N GLY A 423 32.15 17.32 -4.92
CA GLY A 423 32.06 18.78 -4.76
C GLY A 423 32.94 19.28 -3.63
N TRP A 424 33.11 20.59 -3.52
CA TRP A 424 33.82 21.19 -2.39
C TRP A 424 32.98 22.22 -1.67
N VAL A 425 33.27 22.42 -0.38
CA VAL A 425 32.73 23.48 0.47
C VAL A 425 33.87 24.12 1.26
N LYS A 426 33.83 25.44 1.39
CA LYS A 426 34.83 26.30 2.02
C LYS A 426 34.18 27.04 3.19
N SER A 427 34.78 26.85 4.36
CA SER A 427 34.36 27.36 5.67
C SER A 427 35.56 28.01 6.39
N THR A 428 35.38 28.51 7.61
CA THR A 428 36.50 28.94 8.47
C THR A 428 37.42 27.79 8.86
N TYR A 429 36.94 26.55 8.81
CA TYR A 429 37.76 25.33 8.95
C TYR A 429 38.56 25.00 7.67
N GLY A 430 38.35 25.76 6.59
CA GLY A 430 39.00 25.65 5.28
C GLY A 430 38.14 24.97 4.21
N THR A 431 38.75 24.64 3.08
CA THR A 431 38.10 23.94 1.95
C THR A 431 38.17 22.41 2.11
N VAL A 432 37.00 21.79 2.29
CA VAL A 432 36.82 20.32 2.23
C VAL A 432 36.33 19.94 0.84
N THR A 433 36.92 18.93 0.22
CA THR A 433 36.38 18.31 -1.01
C THR A 433 35.81 16.95 -0.66
N THR A 434 34.52 16.75 -0.90
CA THR A 434 33.79 15.50 -0.61
C THR A 434 33.42 14.81 -1.90
N GLU A 435 33.81 13.54 -2.03
CA GLU A 435 33.33 12.59 -3.02
C GLU A 435 32.46 11.54 -2.30
N SER A 436 31.27 11.29 -2.84
CA SER A 436 30.30 10.29 -2.38
C SER A 436 30.05 9.30 -3.50
N ILE A 437 30.05 8.00 -3.20
CA ILE A 437 29.89 6.90 -4.16
C ILE A 437 28.95 5.84 -3.60
N GLN A 438 28.00 5.39 -4.43
CA GLN A 438 27.18 4.20 -4.22
C GLN A 438 27.38 3.22 -5.39
N ASP A 439 27.77 1.97 -5.10
CA ASP A 439 27.77 0.84 -6.04
C ASP A 439 26.81 -0.24 -5.50
N LEU A 440 25.69 -0.43 -6.19
CA LEU A 440 24.59 -1.30 -5.78
C LEU A 440 24.45 -2.44 -6.79
N ARG A 441 24.39 -3.70 -6.31
CA ARG A 441 24.28 -4.90 -7.16
C ARG A 441 23.34 -5.94 -6.55
N TYR A 442 22.31 -6.31 -7.29
CA TYR A 442 21.22 -7.18 -6.86
C TYR A 442 21.20 -8.38 -7.78
N SER A 443 20.95 -9.55 -7.20
CA SER A 443 20.69 -10.78 -7.93
C SER A 443 19.59 -11.54 -7.22
N ASN A 444 18.59 -11.97 -7.97
CA ASN A 444 17.53 -12.86 -7.52
C ASN A 444 17.34 -14.01 -8.52
N SER A 445 17.13 -15.20 -7.98
CA SER A 445 16.58 -16.35 -8.70
C SER A 445 15.33 -16.82 -7.96
N MET A 446 14.19 -16.79 -8.66
CA MET A 446 12.92 -17.31 -8.21
C MET A 446 12.56 -18.55 -9.04
N LEU A 447 12.00 -19.58 -8.40
CA LEU A 447 11.47 -20.77 -9.05
C LEU A 447 10.05 -21.01 -8.56
N MET A 448 9.13 -21.23 -9.51
CA MET A 448 7.79 -21.76 -9.29
C MET A 448 7.74 -23.22 -9.75
N GLY A 449 7.21 -24.10 -8.91
CA GLY A 449 7.12 -25.53 -9.19
C GLY A 449 5.87 -26.16 -8.57
N ARG A 450 5.66 -27.46 -8.85
CA ARG A 450 4.47 -28.21 -8.41
C ARG A 450 3.17 -27.47 -8.73
N ASP A 451 3.09 -26.98 -9.97
CA ASP A 451 1.94 -26.27 -10.53
C ASP A 451 1.51 -25.06 -9.68
N GLY A 452 2.51 -24.30 -9.20
CA GLY A 452 2.36 -23.06 -8.43
C GLY A 452 2.50 -23.24 -6.91
N ASN A 453 2.35 -24.45 -6.38
CA ASN A 453 2.33 -24.71 -4.93
C ASN A 453 3.71 -24.64 -4.25
N LEU A 454 4.81 -24.70 -5.01
CA LEU A 454 6.18 -24.50 -4.52
C LEU A 454 6.74 -23.18 -5.07
N GLN A 455 7.12 -22.27 -4.17
CA GLN A 455 7.95 -21.11 -4.52
C GLN A 455 9.29 -21.19 -3.78
N ILE A 456 10.38 -20.97 -4.51
CA ILE A 456 11.73 -20.80 -3.96
C ILE A 456 12.28 -19.45 -4.42
N VAL A 457 12.75 -18.61 -3.50
CA VAL A 457 13.38 -17.31 -3.78
C VAL A 457 14.80 -17.33 -3.22
N ASN A 458 15.78 -16.88 -3.99
CA ASN A 458 17.16 -16.74 -3.57
C ASN A 458 17.71 -15.38 -4.03
N GLN A 459 17.70 -14.43 -3.11
CA GLN A 459 18.03 -13.03 -3.33
C GLN A 459 19.32 -12.65 -2.59
N THR A 460 20.14 -11.80 -3.22
CA THR A 460 21.26 -11.11 -2.60
C THR A 460 21.28 -9.65 -3.04
N ILE A 461 21.37 -8.73 -2.07
CA ILE A 461 21.71 -7.31 -2.31
C ILE A 461 23.15 -7.08 -1.81
N HIS A 462 23.96 -6.48 -2.67
CA HIS A 462 25.21 -5.83 -2.31
C HIS A 462 24.99 -4.31 -2.35
N PHE A 463 25.36 -3.62 -1.29
CA PHE A 463 25.27 -2.17 -1.16
C PHE A 463 26.62 -1.69 -0.64
N GLU A 464 27.39 -1.01 -1.50
CA GLU A 464 28.67 -0.41 -1.18
C GLU A 464 28.52 1.12 -1.18
N ASP A 465 28.56 1.71 0.02
CA ASP A 465 28.70 3.16 0.19
C ASP A 465 30.17 3.51 0.49
N SER A 466 30.67 4.58 -0.12
CA SER A 466 31.98 5.15 0.15
C SER A 466 31.93 6.67 0.10
N VAL A 467 32.56 7.32 1.08
CA VAL A 467 32.66 8.78 1.18
C VAL A 467 34.10 9.16 1.47
N TYR A 468 34.69 9.99 0.62
CA TYR A 468 36.06 10.49 0.73
C TYR A 468 36.04 12.01 0.94
N ALA A 469 36.51 12.48 2.09
CA ALA A 469 36.62 13.89 2.44
C ALA A 469 38.08 14.31 2.52
N LYS A 470 38.56 15.04 1.51
CA LYS A 470 39.90 15.65 1.48
C LYS A 470 39.88 16.97 2.24
N LEU A 471 40.70 17.05 3.27
CA LEU A 471 40.76 18.17 4.21
C LEU A 471 41.88 19.17 3.85
N PRO A 472 41.81 20.43 4.34
CA PRO A 472 42.83 21.46 4.06
C PRO A 472 44.24 21.07 4.48
N ALA A 473 44.38 20.33 5.58
CA ALA A 473 45.64 19.83 6.11
C ALA A 473 46.26 18.66 5.29
N SER A 474 45.77 18.41 4.06
CA SER A 474 46.13 17.30 3.16
C SER A 474 45.83 15.89 3.68
N ASN A 475 45.25 15.75 4.88
CA ASN A 475 44.65 14.51 5.35
C ASN A 475 43.38 14.19 4.53
N VAL A 476 43.18 12.91 4.20
CA VAL A 476 41.91 12.40 3.66
C VAL A 476 41.25 11.60 4.77
N GLU A 477 40.05 11.99 5.20
CA GLU A 477 39.16 11.11 5.95
C GLU A 477 38.30 10.35 4.94
N SER A 478 38.31 9.02 4.97
CA SER A 478 37.47 8.19 4.10
C SER A 478 36.70 7.15 4.89
N LYS A 479 35.42 6.98 4.56
CA LYS A 479 34.50 6.04 5.21
C LYS A 479 33.94 5.14 4.14
N LYS A 480 33.80 3.85 4.47
CA LYS A 480 33.24 2.86 3.54
C LYS A 480 32.43 1.84 4.29
N SER A 481 31.22 1.54 3.83
CA SER A 481 30.44 0.41 4.32
C SER A 481 30.15 -0.58 3.20
N LEU A 482 30.49 -1.84 3.46
CA LEU A 482 30.15 -2.97 2.60
C LEU A 482 29.02 -3.75 3.26
N LYS A 483 27.80 -3.51 2.83
CA LYS A 483 26.60 -4.22 3.28
C LYS A 483 26.30 -5.36 2.30
N ARG A 484 25.98 -6.54 2.83
CA ARG A 484 25.44 -7.65 2.05
C ARG A 484 24.22 -8.23 2.74
N PHE A 485 23.07 -8.05 2.10
CA PHE A 485 21.80 -8.63 2.50
C PHE A 485 21.56 -9.91 1.71
N HIS A 486 20.98 -10.91 2.35
CA HIS A 486 20.62 -12.17 1.73
C HIS A 486 19.27 -12.65 2.26
N LEU A 487 18.40 -13.04 1.34
CA LEU A 487 17.18 -13.78 1.63
C LEU A 487 17.22 -15.09 0.84
N TYR A 488 16.94 -16.20 1.51
CA TYR A 488 16.46 -17.42 0.89
C TYR A 488 15.09 -17.74 1.49
N LEU A 489 14.11 -18.01 0.64
CA LEU A 489 12.78 -18.44 1.02
C LEU A 489 12.42 -19.71 0.23
N HIS A 490 11.74 -20.63 0.90
CA HIS A 490 11.09 -21.79 0.32
C HIS A 490 9.74 -21.95 1.00
N THR A 491 8.66 -21.72 0.26
CA THR A 491 7.28 -22.00 0.64
C THR A 491 6.75 -23.16 -0.21
N ASP A 492 6.01 -24.06 0.43
CA ASP A 492 5.55 -25.31 -0.19
C ASP A 492 4.22 -25.72 0.42
N ASP A 493 3.15 -25.59 -0.36
CA ASP A 493 1.79 -25.89 0.03
C ASP A 493 1.41 -27.33 -0.34
N VAL A 494 1.31 -28.18 0.69
CA VAL A 494 1.10 -29.63 0.56
C VAL A 494 -0.32 -30.00 0.97
N ASP A 495 -1.13 -30.46 0.01
CA ASP A 495 -2.47 -31.01 0.28
C ASP A 495 -2.38 -32.30 1.12
N GLN A 496 -3.19 -32.38 2.18
CA GLN A 496 -3.36 -33.58 3.02
C GLN A 496 -4.73 -34.23 2.81
N GLY A 497 -5.55 -33.70 1.91
CA GLY A 497 -6.93 -34.12 1.65
C GLY A 497 -7.92 -33.54 2.67
N ASN A 498 -9.21 -33.83 2.45
CA ASN A 498 -10.31 -33.42 3.34
C ASN A 498 -10.31 -31.92 3.72
N GLY A 499 -9.98 -31.04 2.76
CA GLY A 499 -9.91 -29.58 2.97
C GLY A 499 -8.76 -29.11 3.86
N THR A 500 -7.72 -29.94 4.02
CA THR A 500 -6.57 -29.68 4.90
C THR A 500 -5.29 -29.48 4.08
N LEU A 501 -4.70 -28.30 4.16
CA LEU A 501 -3.43 -27.93 3.55
C LEU A 501 -2.32 -27.86 4.62
N SER A 502 -1.08 -28.08 4.24
CA SER A 502 0.09 -27.79 5.08
C SER A 502 1.12 -26.95 4.36
N MET A 503 1.26 -25.70 4.82
CA MET A 503 2.27 -24.77 4.34
C MET A 503 3.59 -25.03 5.05
N VAL A 504 4.60 -25.48 4.30
CA VAL A 504 5.96 -25.76 4.78
C VAL A 504 6.88 -24.60 4.40
N VAL A 505 7.48 -23.95 5.41
CA VAL A 505 8.31 -22.75 5.24
C VAL A 505 9.73 -23.01 5.73
N ASN A 506 10.72 -22.75 4.88
CA ASN A 506 12.12 -22.56 5.28
C ASN A 506 12.56 -21.16 4.84
N VAL A 507 13.10 -20.36 5.77
CA VAL A 507 13.63 -19.02 5.48
C VAL A 507 15.06 -18.88 6.02
N THR A 508 15.90 -18.14 5.33
CA THR A 508 17.21 -17.69 5.82
C THR A 508 17.37 -16.21 5.49
N LEU A 509 17.51 -15.39 6.53
CA LEU A 509 17.65 -13.95 6.44
C LEU A 509 19.04 -13.55 6.96
N GLY A 510 19.77 -12.75 6.19
CA GLY A 510 21.15 -12.40 6.50
C GLY A 510 21.42 -10.91 6.34
N PHE A 511 21.87 -10.26 7.42
CA PHE A 511 22.37 -8.89 7.43
C PHE A 511 23.87 -8.91 7.75
N ASN A 512 24.72 -8.59 6.77
CA ASN A 512 26.17 -8.53 6.96
C ASN A 512 26.66 -7.11 6.66
N GLU A 513 27.59 -6.61 7.47
CA GLU A 513 28.22 -5.30 7.27
C GLU A 513 29.74 -5.37 7.54
N LYS A 514 30.51 -4.56 6.83
CA LYS A 514 31.88 -4.20 7.19
C LYS A 514 32.04 -2.68 7.07
N LYS A 515 32.39 -2.00 8.16
CA LYS A 515 32.66 -0.55 8.17
C LYS A 515 34.15 -0.28 8.27
N PHE A 516 34.68 0.55 7.38
CA PHE A 516 36.07 0.96 7.32
C PHE A 516 36.20 2.44 7.67
N LYS A 517 37.25 2.80 8.43
CA LYS A 517 37.62 4.17 8.83
C LYS A 517 38.61 4.85 7.89
N ASP A 518 39.03 4.09 6.90
CA ASP A 518 39.86 4.45 5.77
C ASP A 518 39.39 3.47 4.68
N ALA A 519 38.87 3.98 3.57
CA ALA A 519 38.27 3.18 2.51
C ALA A 519 39.27 2.25 1.80
N ASP A 520 40.57 2.56 1.88
CA ASP A 520 41.65 1.76 1.29
C ASP A 520 42.25 0.74 2.29
N ALA A 521 41.77 0.75 3.54
CA ALA A 521 42.25 -0.15 4.59
C ALA A 521 41.89 -1.62 4.32
N ARG A 522 42.90 -2.49 4.28
CA ARG A 522 42.73 -3.95 4.05
C ARG A 522 41.90 -4.69 5.12
N SER A 523 41.63 -4.06 6.26
CA SER A 523 40.90 -4.64 7.39
C SER A 523 39.79 -3.70 7.84
N PRO A 524 38.55 -4.18 8.06
CA PRO A 524 37.47 -3.34 8.54
C PRO A 524 37.69 -2.91 9.99
N SER A 525 37.17 -1.73 10.35
CA SER A 525 37.16 -1.19 11.71
C SER A 525 36.09 -1.85 12.59
N SER A 526 35.00 -2.31 11.97
CA SER A 526 34.05 -3.27 12.54
C SER A 526 33.44 -4.17 11.46
N SER A 527 33.05 -5.38 11.84
CA SER A 527 32.30 -6.31 10.99
C SER A 527 31.13 -6.91 11.74
N LEU A 528 29.97 -6.94 11.09
CA LEU A 528 28.76 -7.63 11.53
C LEU A 528 28.48 -8.80 10.58
N ARG A 529 28.12 -9.95 11.15
CA ARG A 529 27.42 -11.05 10.49
C ARG A 529 26.23 -11.44 11.36
N ASN A 530 25.03 -11.11 10.89
CA ASN A 530 23.77 -11.53 11.52
C ASN A 530 23.08 -12.49 10.55
N LEU A 531 22.91 -13.76 10.94
CA LEU A 531 22.29 -14.79 10.12
C LEU A 531 21.19 -15.49 10.92
N GLN A 532 19.97 -15.36 10.46
CA GLN A 532 18.77 -15.96 11.04
C GLN A 532 18.20 -17.02 10.09
N LYS A 533 17.74 -18.14 10.64
CA LYS A 533 17.19 -19.28 9.89
C LYS A 533 15.90 -19.74 10.57
N GLY A 534 14.77 -19.55 9.89
CA GLY A 534 13.46 -20.02 10.32
C GLY A 534 13.07 -21.32 9.61
N LYS A 535 12.44 -22.23 10.33
CA LYS A 535 11.74 -23.40 9.80
C LYS A 535 10.40 -23.56 10.49
N GLY A 536 9.33 -23.69 9.72
CA GLY A 536 7.99 -23.85 10.26
C GLY A 536 7.06 -24.63 9.35
N VAL A 537 6.02 -25.19 9.94
CA VAL A 537 4.90 -25.82 9.25
C VAL A 537 3.62 -25.31 9.89
N ILE A 538 2.66 -24.88 9.08
CA ILE A 538 1.31 -24.51 9.52
C ILE A 538 0.32 -25.45 8.80
N VAL A 539 -0.59 -26.04 9.58
CA VAL A 539 -1.71 -26.83 9.06
C VAL A 539 -2.93 -25.93 9.01
N ILE A 540 -3.47 -25.74 7.82
CA ILE A 540 -4.67 -24.96 7.53
C ILE A 540 -5.79 -25.95 7.19
N LYS A 541 -6.96 -25.83 7.82
CA LYS A 541 -8.16 -26.58 7.44
C LYS A 541 -9.34 -25.64 7.33
N ASP A 542 -10.12 -25.76 6.26
CA ASP A 542 -11.31 -24.92 6.02
C ASP A 542 -10.98 -23.40 6.14
N ASN A 543 -9.82 -22.99 5.61
CA ASN A 543 -9.20 -21.65 5.71
C ASN A 543 -8.84 -21.17 7.13
N LEU A 544 -8.83 -22.04 8.14
CA LEU A 544 -8.40 -21.73 9.50
C LEU A 544 -7.09 -22.45 9.87
N VAL A 545 -6.16 -21.73 10.52
CA VAL A 545 -4.95 -22.34 11.10
C VAL A 545 -5.36 -23.19 12.31
N VAL A 546 -5.29 -24.52 12.16
CA VAL A 546 -5.67 -25.49 13.20
C VAL A 546 -4.49 -25.95 14.05
N SER A 547 -3.28 -25.94 13.49
CA SER A 547 -2.05 -26.21 14.25
C SER A 547 -0.82 -25.67 13.51
N GLY A 548 0.31 -25.58 14.20
CA GLY A 548 1.59 -25.31 13.57
C GLY A 548 2.75 -25.33 14.55
N VAL A 549 3.97 -25.43 14.02
CA VAL A 549 5.22 -25.32 14.77
C VAL A 549 6.14 -24.41 13.98
N GLY A 550 6.71 -23.41 14.66
CA GLY A 550 7.80 -22.58 14.15
C GLY A 550 9.04 -22.73 15.02
N SER A 551 10.20 -22.63 14.39
CA SER A 551 11.52 -22.70 15.02
C SER A 551 12.49 -21.77 14.32
N THR A 552 13.33 -21.07 15.07
CA THR A 552 14.28 -20.09 14.54
C THR A 552 15.62 -20.23 15.23
N GLN A 553 16.71 -20.25 14.46
CA GLN A 553 18.07 -20.10 14.97
C GLN A 553 18.69 -18.81 14.43
N GLN A 554 19.38 -18.06 15.28
CA GLN A 554 20.09 -16.86 14.91
C GLN A 554 21.54 -16.88 15.42
N SER A 555 22.48 -16.63 14.52
CA SER A 555 23.90 -16.43 14.82
C SER A 555 24.27 -14.98 14.52
N TYR A 556 24.37 -14.18 15.57
CA TYR A 556 24.83 -12.81 15.54
C TYR A 556 26.30 -12.77 15.93
N ASN A 557 27.14 -12.12 15.13
CA ASN A 557 28.57 -11.96 15.39
C ASN A 557 29.01 -10.55 14.99
N TYR A 558 29.42 -9.74 15.97
CA TYR A 558 29.97 -8.40 15.79
C TYR A 558 31.39 -8.35 16.34
N ASP A 559 32.33 -7.89 15.53
CA ASP A 559 33.75 -7.69 15.86
C ASP A 559 34.12 -6.22 15.60
N SER A 560 34.86 -5.60 16.52
CA SER A 560 35.44 -4.27 16.34
C SER A 560 36.61 -4.06 17.30
N SER A 561 37.51 -3.14 16.97
CA SER A 561 38.73 -2.87 17.78
C SER A 561 38.48 -2.41 19.22
N LYS A 562 37.24 -2.04 19.58
CA LYS A 562 36.83 -1.64 20.94
C LYS A 562 35.92 -2.65 21.65
N PHE A 563 35.24 -3.53 20.91
CA PHE A 563 34.15 -4.36 21.45
C PHE A 563 33.81 -5.51 20.50
N CYS A 564 33.72 -6.73 21.02
CA CYS A 564 33.24 -7.90 20.30
C CYS A 564 32.03 -8.52 21.04
N TYR A 565 31.03 -8.97 20.28
CA TYR A 565 29.83 -9.60 20.81
C TYR A 565 29.33 -10.65 19.84
N SER A 566 29.12 -11.87 20.32
CA SER A 566 28.45 -12.93 19.56
C SER A 566 27.34 -13.57 20.39
N ARG A 567 26.19 -13.84 19.76
CA ARG A 567 25.09 -14.62 20.33
C ARG A 567 24.64 -15.67 19.32
N ASN A 568 24.69 -16.94 19.71
CA ASN A 568 24.14 -18.06 18.96
C ASN A 568 22.96 -18.62 19.75
N ILE A 569 21.75 -18.41 19.24
CA ILE A 569 20.51 -18.70 19.96
C ILE A 569 19.54 -19.45 19.05
N SER A 570 18.76 -20.38 19.62
CA SER A 570 17.65 -21.02 18.92
C SER A 570 16.40 -21.15 19.78
N SER A 571 15.25 -21.09 19.13
CA SER A 571 13.93 -21.34 19.70
C SER A 571 13.14 -22.36 18.89
N SER A 572 12.19 -23.01 19.55
CA SER A 572 11.10 -23.74 18.92
C SER A 572 9.84 -23.61 19.76
N ASN A 573 8.71 -23.32 19.12
CA ASN A 573 7.40 -23.17 19.76
C ASN A 573 7.46 -22.36 21.07
N TYR A 574 7.84 -21.07 20.97
CA TYR A 574 8.02 -20.11 22.07
C TYR A 574 9.15 -20.42 23.08
N THR A 575 9.77 -21.61 23.05
CA THR A 575 10.80 -22.02 24.02
C THR A 575 12.19 -21.77 23.46
N ILE A 576 13.07 -21.13 24.23
CA ILE A 576 14.51 -21.07 23.92
C ILE A 576 15.12 -22.46 24.18
N LEU A 577 15.76 -23.04 23.15
CA LEU A 577 16.39 -24.36 23.23
C LEU A 577 17.90 -24.27 23.51
N HIS A 578 18.54 -23.19 23.06
CA HIS A 578 19.96 -22.91 23.22
C HIS A 578 20.18 -21.40 23.16
N ASP A 579 21.04 -20.85 24.01
CA ASP A 579 21.47 -19.45 23.96
C ASP A 579 22.92 -19.35 24.48
N GLU A 580 23.86 -19.14 23.57
CA GLU A 580 25.27 -18.91 23.90
C GLU A 580 25.65 -17.46 23.59
N VAL A 581 26.02 -16.70 24.63
CA VAL A 581 26.52 -15.31 24.51
C VAL A 581 28.01 -15.26 24.84
N ARG A 582 28.81 -14.57 24.02
CA ARG A 582 30.24 -14.30 24.27
C ARG A 582 30.57 -12.84 23.98
N ASN A 583 31.32 -12.21 24.90
CA ASN A 583 31.72 -10.80 24.82
C ASN A 583 33.24 -10.62 24.58
N THR A 584 33.92 -11.68 24.12
CA THR A 584 35.39 -11.76 24.03
C THR A 584 35.87 -11.87 22.59
N CYS A 585 36.81 -11.00 22.20
CA CYS A 585 37.43 -11.05 20.88
C CYS A 585 38.39 -12.25 20.78
N ASN A 586 38.10 -13.23 19.92
CA ASN A 586 39.02 -14.31 19.59
C ASN A 586 40.22 -13.78 18.78
N LYS A 587 41.27 -13.35 19.48
CA LYS A 587 42.55 -12.94 18.89
C LYS A 587 43.15 -14.11 18.10
N ARG A 588 42.91 -14.16 16.78
CA ARG A 588 43.67 -15.04 15.87
C ARG A 588 45.15 -14.70 16.00
N ALA A 589 45.96 -15.68 16.41
CA ALA A 589 47.40 -15.53 16.46
C ALA A 589 47.94 -15.19 15.07
N LYS A 590 48.76 -14.14 14.97
CA LYS A 590 49.49 -13.83 13.74
C LYS A 590 50.63 -14.83 13.57
N SER A 591 50.41 -15.90 12.81
CA SER A 591 51.50 -16.70 12.27
C SER A 591 52.33 -15.84 11.32
N HIS A 592 53.62 -15.66 11.63
CA HIS A 592 54.61 -15.14 10.70
C HIS A 592 54.94 -16.18 9.60
N PHE A 593 55.82 -15.81 8.66
CA PHE A 593 56.19 -16.49 7.41
C PHE A 593 55.14 -16.35 6.28
N GLY A 594 55.51 -16.17 5.01
CA GLY A 594 56.87 -16.06 4.45
C GLY A 594 56.91 -15.46 3.03
N TYR A 595 58.12 -15.24 2.50
CA TYR A 595 58.41 -14.66 1.17
C TYR A 595 57.85 -15.50 -0.01
N GLY A 596 57.48 -14.85 -1.13
CA GLY A 596 56.88 -15.55 -2.30
C GLY A 596 56.78 -14.73 -3.61
N LEU A 597 57.93 -14.43 -4.22
CA LEU A 597 58.17 -13.72 -5.49
C LEU A 597 57.17 -13.85 -6.69
N SER A 598 56.74 -12.67 -7.18
CA SER A 598 56.93 -12.16 -8.57
C SER A 598 55.89 -12.37 -9.71
N ARG A 599 55.92 -11.39 -10.63
CA ARG A 599 55.48 -11.34 -12.05
C ARG A 599 53.97 -11.45 -12.36
N SER A 600 53.39 -10.86 -13.42
CA SER A 600 53.53 -9.57 -14.16
C SER A 600 53.11 -9.75 -15.64
N ALA A 601 52.53 -8.68 -16.23
CA ALA A 601 52.38 -8.41 -17.68
C ALA A 601 51.16 -8.99 -18.44
N CYS A 602 50.84 -8.28 -19.55
CA CYS A 602 49.81 -8.50 -20.59
C CYS A 602 48.33 -8.56 -20.13
N GLY A 603 47.38 -7.78 -20.67
CA GLY A 603 47.47 -6.54 -21.46
C GLY A 603 47.77 -6.66 -22.95
N SER A 604 46.79 -6.36 -23.83
CA SER A 604 46.93 -5.54 -25.06
C SER A 604 45.70 -5.62 -26.00
N LEU A 605 45.32 -4.47 -26.60
CA LEU A 605 44.59 -4.26 -27.89
C LEU A 605 43.18 -4.91 -28.01
N GLY A 606 42.23 -4.48 -28.86
CA GLY A 606 42.06 -3.45 -29.91
C GLY A 606 40.75 -3.82 -30.68
N VAL A 607 40.12 -3.05 -31.57
CA VAL A 607 40.38 -1.79 -32.31
C VAL A 607 39.02 -1.07 -32.58
N GLN A 608 39.04 0.16 -33.07
CA GLN A 608 37.88 1.06 -33.34
C GLN A 608 37.08 0.72 -34.62
N SER A 609 35.86 1.28 -34.73
CA SER A 609 35.38 1.94 -35.96
C SER A 609 34.41 3.09 -35.61
N SER A 610 34.04 3.96 -36.57
CA SER A 610 33.51 5.30 -36.26
C SER A 610 32.39 5.80 -37.20
N SER A 611 31.48 6.60 -36.60
CA SER A 611 30.79 7.78 -37.15
C SER A 611 30.02 7.71 -38.48
N LEU A 612 28.77 8.21 -38.46
CA LEU A 612 28.30 9.22 -39.42
C LEU A 612 27.12 10.02 -38.84
N THR A 613 26.89 11.22 -39.37
CA THR A 613 26.00 12.25 -38.82
C THR A 613 25.16 12.88 -39.93
N VAL A 614 23.89 13.22 -39.64
CA VAL A 614 23.07 14.12 -40.48
C VAL A 614 22.32 15.10 -39.56
N GLN A 615 22.21 16.37 -39.97
CA GLN A 615 21.60 17.46 -39.22
C GLN A 615 21.04 18.51 -40.20
N LEU A 616 19.87 19.08 -39.92
CA LEU A 616 19.34 20.37 -40.44
C LEU A 616 18.07 20.75 -39.62
N GLY A 617 17.59 22.01 -39.68
CA GLY A 617 16.53 22.53 -38.78
C GLY A 617 15.86 23.85 -39.21
N PHE A 618 15.60 24.76 -38.26
CA PHE A 618 14.81 26.04 -38.31
C PHE A 618 13.28 25.86 -38.01
N HIS A 619 12.71 26.49 -36.96
CA HIS A 619 12.09 27.85 -36.84
C HIS A 619 10.80 28.04 -37.67
N SER A 620 9.70 28.71 -37.24
CA SER A 620 9.21 29.30 -35.96
C SER A 620 7.67 29.59 -36.12
N ASN A 621 6.85 30.36 -35.35
CA ASN A 621 7.03 31.36 -34.27
C ASN A 621 5.72 31.70 -33.47
N GLU A 622 5.88 32.36 -32.30
CA GLU A 622 5.04 33.43 -31.65
C GLU A 622 3.55 33.33 -31.16
N ASN A 623 3.36 33.84 -29.92
CA ASN A 623 2.33 34.81 -29.41
C ASN A 623 0.96 34.41 -28.74
N ASN A 624 0.88 34.70 -27.41
CA ASN A 624 -0.04 35.64 -26.71
C ASN A 624 -1.59 35.41 -26.62
N ASN A 625 -2.34 35.83 -25.58
CA ASN A 625 -2.04 36.27 -24.19
C ASN A 625 -3.31 36.37 -23.29
N PHE A 626 -3.10 36.37 -21.96
CA PHE A 626 -3.85 37.09 -20.87
C PHE A 626 -5.28 36.72 -20.37
N LEU A 627 -5.32 36.34 -19.08
CA LEU A 627 -6.06 36.92 -17.92
C LEU A 627 -7.59 37.26 -17.96
N GLY A 628 -8.28 36.94 -16.85
CA GLY A 628 -9.47 37.67 -16.36
C GLY A 628 -10.33 36.88 -15.35
N ALA A 629 -10.39 37.28 -14.06
CA ALA A 629 -11.03 36.50 -12.98
C ALA A 629 -12.08 37.30 -12.15
N PHE A 630 -12.72 36.61 -11.19
CA PHE A 630 -13.71 37.05 -10.18
C PHE A 630 -15.16 37.25 -10.69
N VAL A 631 -16.23 36.58 -10.18
CA VAL A 631 -16.75 36.24 -8.82
C VAL A 631 -17.76 37.25 -8.27
N SER A 632 -19.03 36.84 -8.13
CA SER A 632 -19.84 36.96 -6.89
C SER A 632 -21.30 36.46 -7.08
N SER A 633 -22.01 36.25 -5.96
CA SER A 633 -23.26 35.49 -5.78
C SER A 633 -24.26 36.34 -4.93
N PRO A 634 -25.45 35.88 -4.48
CA PRO A 634 -26.66 35.38 -5.18
C PRO A 634 -27.93 36.21 -4.82
N LYS A 635 -29.14 35.74 -5.22
CA LYS A 635 -30.37 35.83 -4.39
C LYS A 635 -31.49 34.84 -4.78
N ARG A 636 -32.34 34.48 -3.81
CA ARG A 636 -33.28 33.33 -3.80
C ARG A 636 -34.67 33.60 -4.44
N THR A 637 -35.40 32.49 -4.65
CA THR A 637 -36.85 32.23 -4.38
C THR A 637 -37.89 32.32 -5.51
N LYS A 638 -38.41 31.16 -5.97
CA LYS A 638 -39.76 30.64 -5.63
C LYS A 638 -40.12 29.34 -6.40
N ILE A 639 -40.54 28.31 -5.66
CA ILE A 639 -41.00 27.02 -6.21
C ILE A 639 -42.34 27.17 -6.97
N LYS A 640 -42.43 26.55 -8.16
CA LYS A 640 -43.68 26.30 -8.91
C LYS A 640 -43.93 24.79 -9.03
N LYS A 641 -45.16 24.39 -9.36
CA LYS A 641 -45.43 23.02 -9.86
C LYS A 641 -44.79 22.86 -11.24
N PHE A 642 -43.94 21.85 -11.40
CA PHE A 642 -43.32 21.52 -12.69
C PHE A 642 -44.17 20.52 -13.46
N SER A 643 -44.36 20.78 -14.76
CA SER A 643 -44.77 19.78 -15.73
C SER A 643 -43.58 18.88 -16.06
N ILE A 644 -43.83 17.59 -16.34
CA ILE A 644 -42.80 16.67 -16.80
C ILE A 644 -42.52 16.96 -18.29
N ALA A 645 -41.63 17.91 -18.56
CA ALA A 645 -40.88 17.92 -19.81
C ALA A 645 -40.00 16.67 -19.89
N CYS A 646 -39.72 16.21 -21.12
CA CYS A 646 -38.84 15.07 -21.37
C CYS A 646 -37.51 15.57 -21.92
N SER A 647 -36.42 15.18 -21.26
CA SER A 647 -35.05 15.42 -21.71
C SER A 647 -34.53 14.23 -22.51
N SER A 648 -33.44 14.43 -23.25
CA SER A 648 -32.77 13.40 -24.07
C SER A 648 -32.63 12.05 -23.37
N THR A 649 -32.19 12.05 -22.11
CA THR A 649 -32.05 10.84 -21.27
C THR A 649 -33.38 10.12 -21.02
N THR A 650 -34.48 10.83 -20.72
CA THR A 650 -35.78 10.16 -20.49
C THR A 650 -36.44 9.66 -21.77
N THR A 651 -36.19 10.32 -22.90
CA THR A 651 -36.57 9.87 -24.24
C THR A 651 -35.83 8.56 -24.58
N ALA A 652 -34.49 8.55 -24.51
CA ALA A 652 -33.70 7.35 -24.80
C ALA A 652 -34.01 6.18 -23.85
N ALA A 653 -34.26 6.44 -22.57
CA ALA A 653 -34.60 5.40 -21.58
C ALA A 653 -35.98 4.75 -21.81
N ARG A 654 -36.84 5.33 -22.65
CA ARG A 654 -38.11 4.73 -23.12
C ARG A 654 -37.99 4.07 -24.50
N GLY A 655 -36.80 4.03 -25.09
CA GLY A 655 -36.58 3.58 -26.47
C GLY A 655 -37.06 4.56 -27.54
N GLU A 656 -37.50 5.76 -27.17
CA GLU A 656 -37.89 6.81 -28.12
C GLU A 656 -36.65 7.30 -28.91
N PRO A 657 -36.75 7.61 -30.22
CA PRO A 657 -35.61 8.04 -31.02
C PRO A 657 -34.98 9.36 -30.53
N VAL A 658 -33.65 9.43 -30.53
CA VAL A 658 -32.85 10.59 -30.15
C VAL A 658 -31.89 10.99 -31.28
N SER A 659 -31.46 12.26 -31.32
CA SER A 659 -30.54 12.76 -32.35
C SER A 659 -29.06 12.39 -32.11
N ARG A 660 -28.72 12.04 -30.86
CA ARG A 660 -27.42 11.53 -30.40
C ARG A 660 -27.63 10.72 -29.11
N PRO A 661 -26.68 9.86 -28.68
CA PRO A 661 -26.79 9.24 -27.37
C PRO A 661 -26.72 10.33 -26.26
N PRO A 662 -27.62 10.29 -25.25
CA PRO A 662 -27.44 11.05 -24.02
C PRO A 662 -26.24 10.51 -23.23
N ALA A 663 -25.59 11.34 -22.42
CA ALA A 663 -24.46 10.93 -21.59
C ALA A 663 -24.51 11.47 -20.16
N TRP A 664 -24.12 10.63 -19.21
CA TRP A 664 -23.79 10.97 -17.82
C TRP A 664 -22.77 9.96 -17.27
N MET A 665 -22.18 10.20 -16.10
CA MET A 665 -21.24 9.24 -15.47
C MET A 665 -21.67 8.84 -14.07
N MET A 666 -21.63 7.54 -13.76
CA MET A 666 -21.67 7.08 -12.38
C MET A 666 -20.53 7.73 -11.57
N ARG A 667 -20.81 8.22 -10.35
CA ARG A 667 -19.87 9.02 -9.54
C ARG A 667 -19.34 10.30 -10.22
N GLN A 668 -20.09 10.90 -11.15
CA GLN A 668 -19.73 12.19 -11.78
C GLN A 668 -19.46 13.33 -10.80
N ALA A 669 -20.12 13.34 -9.64
CA ALA A 669 -19.73 14.18 -8.51
C ALA A 669 -18.88 13.33 -7.55
N GLY A 670 -17.59 13.65 -7.40
CA GLY A 670 -16.70 12.83 -6.58
C GLY A 670 -15.21 13.21 -6.64
N ARG A 671 -14.39 12.40 -5.97
CA ARG A 671 -12.99 12.68 -5.61
C ARG A 671 -12.03 13.01 -6.76
N TYR A 672 -12.37 12.74 -8.02
CA TYR A 672 -11.56 13.14 -9.18
C TYR A 672 -11.63 14.66 -9.43
N MET A 673 -12.75 15.32 -9.09
CA MET A 673 -12.90 16.77 -9.22
C MET A 673 -12.17 17.52 -8.12
N SER A 674 -11.36 18.51 -8.49
CA SER A 674 -10.67 19.40 -7.55
C SER A 674 -11.63 20.28 -6.74
N VAL A 675 -12.79 20.64 -7.29
CA VAL A 675 -13.86 21.34 -6.56
C VAL A 675 -14.51 20.45 -5.48
N TYR A 676 -14.71 19.16 -5.76
CA TYR A 676 -15.21 18.21 -4.75
C TYR A 676 -14.22 18.05 -3.60
N ARG A 677 -12.91 17.92 -3.89
CA ARG A 677 -11.87 17.78 -2.85
C ARG A 677 -11.87 18.99 -1.91
N LYS A 678 -11.87 20.22 -2.46
CA LYS A 678 -11.94 21.49 -1.69
C LYS A 678 -13.22 21.68 -0.87
N LEU A 679 -14.32 21.01 -1.22
CA LEU A 679 -15.54 20.98 -0.41
C LEU A 679 -15.42 19.92 0.69
N ALA A 680 -14.92 18.72 0.35
CA ALA A 680 -14.69 17.64 1.30
C ALA A 680 -13.65 17.99 2.38
N GLU A 681 -12.67 18.86 2.10
CA GLU A 681 -11.75 19.43 3.08
C GLU A 681 -12.46 20.29 4.16
N LYS A 682 -13.60 20.91 3.83
CA LYS A 682 -14.38 21.75 4.76
C LYS A 682 -15.44 20.96 5.52
N HIS A 683 -16.05 19.99 4.84
CA HIS A 683 -17.10 19.11 5.34
C HIS A 683 -16.58 17.68 5.29
N PRO A 684 -15.75 17.23 6.25
CA PRO A 684 -15.01 15.97 6.14
C PRO A 684 -15.94 14.74 6.13
N PHE A 685 -16.94 14.72 7.01
CA PHE A 685 -17.84 13.58 7.19
C PHE A 685 -18.69 13.34 5.93
N PHE A 686 -18.78 12.09 5.47
CA PHE A 686 -19.59 11.79 4.28
C PHE A 686 -21.08 12.08 4.53
N ARG A 687 -21.61 11.65 5.67
CA ARG A 687 -23.03 11.84 6.01
C ARG A 687 -23.43 13.31 6.09
N GLU A 688 -22.55 14.19 6.57
CA GLU A 688 -22.77 15.65 6.52
C GLU A 688 -23.02 16.13 5.08
N LYS A 689 -22.18 15.73 4.13
CA LYS A 689 -22.29 16.08 2.70
C LYS A 689 -23.50 15.43 2.01
N SER A 690 -23.91 14.23 2.42
CA SER A 690 -25.02 13.47 1.80
C SER A 690 -26.38 13.65 2.47
N GLU A 691 -26.45 14.38 3.58
CA GLU A 691 -27.68 14.61 4.37
C GLU A 691 -27.97 16.10 4.62
N THR A 692 -27.09 17.01 4.17
CA THR A 692 -27.32 18.47 4.19
C THR A 692 -27.76 18.97 2.82
N THR A 693 -28.99 19.46 2.67
CA THR A 693 -29.61 19.89 1.40
C THR A 693 -28.72 20.80 0.55
N ASP A 694 -28.14 21.85 1.14
CA ASP A 694 -27.32 22.81 0.38
C ASP A 694 -26.03 22.16 -0.15
N LEU A 695 -25.40 21.24 0.60
CA LEU A 695 -24.21 20.50 0.16
C LEU A 695 -24.53 19.44 -0.89
N ILE A 696 -25.65 18.71 -0.74
CA ILE A 696 -26.14 17.74 -1.74
C ILE A 696 -26.32 18.47 -3.08
N VAL A 697 -26.98 19.63 -3.07
CA VAL A 697 -27.24 20.44 -4.26
C VAL A 697 -25.94 20.96 -4.88
N GLU A 698 -25.05 21.56 -4.09
CA GLU A 698 -23.75 22.05 -4.58
C GLU A 698 -22.92 20.92 -5.22
N ILE A 699 -22.75 19.80 -4.53
CA ILE A 699 -21.97 18.65 -5.02
C ILE A 699 -22.59 18.06 -6.29
N SER A 700 -23.92 17.92 -6.35
CA SER A 700 -24.61 17.40 -7.54
C SER A 700 -24.42 18.29 -8.78
N PHE A 701 -24.31 19.61 -8.59
CA PHE A 701 -24.11 20.56 -9.69
C PHE A 701 -22.67 20.70 -10.16
N GLN A 702 -21.64 20.37 -9.37
CA GLN A 702 -20.23 20.46 -9.81
C GLN A 702 -19.95 19.87 -11.21
N PRO A 703 -20.34 18.61 -11.53
CA PRO A 703 -20.19 18.07 -12.89
C PRO A 703 -21.17 18.66 -13.92
N TRP A 704 -22.30 19.22 -13.48
CA TRP A 704 -23.25 19.89 -14.38
C TRP A 704 -22.73 21.24 -14.86
N GLU A 705 -22.19 22.05 -13.94
CA GLU A 705 -21.57 23.33 -14.26
C GLU A 705 -20.35 23.14 -15.16
N ALA A 706 -19.46 22.20 -14.81
CA ALA A 706 -18.24 21.91 -15.55
C ALA A 706 -18.50 21.25 -16.92
N PHE A 707 -19.34 20.21 -16.97
CA PHE A 707 -19.40 19.33 -18.14
C PHE A 707 -20.76 19.25 -18.83
N ARG A 708 -21.84 19.84 -18.28
CA ARG A 708 -23.20 19.86 -18.88
C ARG A 708 -23.65 18.49 -19.45
N PRO A 709 -23.77 17.44 -18.62
CA PRO A 709 -24.26 16.13 -19.01
C PRO A 709 -25.78 16.14 -19.26
N ASP A 710 -26.27 15.10 -19.95
CA ASP A 710 -27.70 14.86 -20.15
C ASP A 710 -28.38 14.26 -18.89
N GLY A 711 -27.59 13.81 -17.91
CA GLY A 711 -28.05 13.31 -16.61
C GLY A 711 -27.28 13.93 -15.42
N VAL A 712 -28.01 14.36 -14.39
CA VAL A 712 -27.48 14.81 -13.10
C VAL A 712 -28.04 13.88 -12.02
N ILE A 713 -27.23 12.93 -11.58
CA ILE A 713 -27.56 12.10 -10.43
C ILE A 713 -27.38 12.91 -9.14
N ILE A 714 -28.34 12.80 -8.22
CA ILE A 714 -28.24 13.40 -6.89
C ILE A 714 -27.06 12.81 -6.11
N PHE A 715 -26.35 13.65 -5.35
CA PHE A 715 -25.33 13.18 -4.40
C PHE A 715 -25.99 12.65 -3.12
N SER A 716 -25.88 11.34 -2.88
CA SER A 716 -26.38 10.68 -1.68
C SER A 716 -25.64 9.34 -1.48
N ASP A 717 -26.09 8.47 -0.58
CA ASP A 717 -25.63 7.07 -0.50
C ASP A 717 -26.81 6.08 -0.64
N ILE A 718 -26.53 4.84 -1.07
CA ILE A 718 -27.56 3.78 -1.13
C ILE A 718 -28.09 3.41 0.26
N LEU A 719 -27.32 3.67 1.33
CA LEU A 719 -27.65 3.39 2.72
C LEU A 719 -28.32 4.56 3.45
N THR A 720 -28.41 5.75 2.85
CA THR A 720 -29.14 6.91 3.41
C THR A 720 -30.55 6.60 3.95
N PRO A 721 -31.39 5.72 3.37
CA PRO A 721 -32.69 5.38 3.97
C PRO A 721 -32.63 4.46 5.20
N LEU A 722 -31.50 3.86 5.58
CA LEU A 722 -31.40 2.92 6.71
C LEU A 722 -31.97 3.49 8.04
N PRO A 723 -31.63 4.74 8.47
CA PRO A 723 -32.13 5.29 9.73
C PRO A 723 -33.63 5.66 9.68
N ALA A 724 -34.20 5.75 8.47
CA ALA A 724 -35.61 6.02 8.27
C ALA A 724 -36.50 4.79 8.51
N PHE A 725 -35.93 3.57 8.57
CA PHE A 725 -36.66 2.34 8.96
C PHE A 725 -36.04 1.59 10.17
N GLY A 726 -35.13 2.23 10.90
CA GLY A 726 -34.65 1.77 12.21
C GLY A 726 -33.22 1.22 12.26
N VAL A 727 -32.46 1.25 11.15
CA VAL A 727 -31.07 0.77 11.11
C VAL A 727 -30.09 1.94 11.14
N LEU A 728 -29.25 2.03 12.17
CA LEU A 728 -28.21 3.06 12.25
C LEU A 728 -26.94 2.63 11.53
N PHE A 729 -26.36 3.54 10.75
CA PHE A 729 -25.09 3.37 10.03
C PHE A 729 -24.22 4.63 10.10
N ASP A 730 -22.94 4.47 9.80
CA ASP A 730 -22.04 5.58 9.50
C ASP A 730 -21.11 5.20 8.33
N ILE A 731 -20.32 6.15 7.83
CA ILE A 731 -19.32 5.93 6.77
C ILE A 731 -17.96 6.43 7.25
N GLU A 732 -17.06 5.49 7.57
CA GLU A 732 -15.68 5.77 7.96
C GLU A 732 -14.77 5.87 6.73
N GLU A 733 -13.76 6.75 6.77
CA GLU A 733 -12.91 7.05 5.61
C GLU A 733 -12.16 5.81 5.06
N VAL A 734 -11.70 4.92 5.95
CA VAL A 734 -10.91 3.74 5.59
C VAL A 734 -11.77 2.49 5.41
N ARG A 735 -12.77 2.27 6.28
CA ARG A 735 -13.61 1.05 6.26
C ARG A 735 -14.84 1.17 5.36
N GLY A 736 -15.21 2.38 4.93
CA GLY A 736 -16.46 2.64 4.23
C GLY A 736 -17.66 2.51 5.18
N PRO A 737 -18.82 2.03 4.69
CA PRO A 737 -20.02 1.89 5.52
C PRO A 737 -19.86 0.91 6.68
N VAL A 738 -20.32 1.32 7.86
CA VAL A 738 -20.37 0.52 9.10
C VAL A 738 -21.80 0.54 9.64
N ILE A 739 -22.44 -0.63 9.72
CA ILE A 739 -23.78 -0.78 10.29
C ILE A 739 -23.67 -1.06 11.80
N GLN A 740 -24.35 -0.26 12.62
CA GLN A 740 -24.23 -0.33 14.09
C GLN A 740 -25.05 -1.49 14.70
N SER A 741 -26.18 -1.84 14.08
CA SER A 741 -27.11 -2.87 14.55
C SER A 741 -27.39 -3.88 13.43
N LEU A 742 -26.75 -5.05 13.52
CA LEU A 742 -26.88 -6.11 12.52
C LEU A 742 -28.18 -6.90 12.71
N ILE A 743 -28.83 -7.30 11.62
CA ILE A 743 -30.06 -8.12 11.68
C ILE A 743 -29.72 -9.61 11.50
N CYS A 744 -29.48 -10.29 12.62
CA CYS A 744 -29.12 -11.71 12.68
C CYS A 744 -30.16 -12.60 13.39
N SER A 745 -31.29 -12.04 13.85
CA SER A 745 -32.39 -12.78 14.49
C SER A 745 -33.77 -12.18 14.19
N GLU A 746 -34.83 -12.92 14.48
CA GLU A 746 -36.21 -12.41 14.40
C GLU A 746 -36.47 -11.24 15.35
N ASP A 747 -35.78 -11.17 16.50
CA ASP A 747 -35.92 -10.04 17.42
C ASP A 747 -35.23 -8.77 16.89
N CYS A 748 -34.10 -8.92 16.18
CA CYS A 748 -33.50 -7.81 15.44
C CYS A 748 -34.43 -7.32 14.31
N LEU A 749 -35.17 -8.22 13.66
CA LEU A 749 -36.13 -7.86 12.62
C LEU A 749 -37.32 -7.06 13.20
N LYS A 750 -37.77 -7.35 14.43
CA LYS A 750 -38.86 -6.62 15.12
C LYS A 750 -38.51 -5.15 15.46
N ALA A 751 -37.23 -4.77 15.39
CA ALA A 751 -36.80 -3.38 15.55
C ALA A 751 -37.03 -2.52 14.28
N LEU A 752 -37.26 -3.16 13.13
CA LEU A 752 -37.58 -2.44 11.89
C LEU A 752 -39.00 -1.87 11.92
N HIS A 753 -39.15 -0.65 11.41
CA HIS A 753 -40.44 0.03 11.30
C HIS A 753 -40.68 0.54 9.86
N PRO A 754 -41.94 0.82 9.44
CA PRO A 754 -42.21 1.43 8.13
C PRO A 754 -41.39 2.71 7.91
N ILE A 755 -41.06 3.01 6.65
CA ILE A 755 -40.10 4.07 6.35
C ILE A 755 -40.66 5.46 6.66
N ASP A 756 -39.93 6.18 7.50
CA ASP A 756 -40.24 7.53 7.96
C ASP A 756 -39.64 8.56 6.98
N LEU A 757 -40.40 8.89 5.93
CA LEU A 757 -39.94 9.76 4.85
C LEU A 757 -39.63 11.21 5.30
N GLU A 758 -40.14 11.66 6.45
CA GLU A 758 -39.80 12.97 7.01
C GLU A 758 -38.33 13.03 7.46
N LYS A 759 -37.72 11.91 7.86
CA LYS A 759 -36.27 11.80 8.08
C LYS A 759 -35.44 11.93 6.81
N LEU A 760 -36.07 11.90 5.63
CA LEU A 760 -35.42 11.99 4.31
C LEU A 760 -35.79 13.28 3.56
N HIS A 761 -36.34 14.28 4.25
CA HIS A 761 -36.74 15.57 3.68
C HIS A 761 -35.62 16.25 2.87
N PHE A 762 -34.36 16.15 3.32
CA PHE A 762 -33.19 16.70 2.63
C PHE A 762 -33.00 16.12 1.22
N VAL A 763 -33.35 14.85 0.98
CA VAL A 763 -33.30 14.23 -0.36
C VAL A 763 -34.39 14.80 -1.24
N GLY A 764 -35.62 14.89 -0.72
CA GLY A 764 -36.75 15.43 -1.46
C GLY A 764 -36.57 16.91 -1.80
N ASP A 765 -36.10 17.73 -0.85
CA ASP A 765 -35.84 19.15 -1.08
C ASP A 765 -34.65 19.36 -2.03
N SER A 766 -33.60 18.54 -1.95
CA SER A 766 -32.52 18.55 -2.94
C SER A 766 -33.06 18.23 -4.34
N LEU A 767 -33.84 17.16 -4.50
CA LEU A 767 -34.44 16.81 -5.81
C LEU A 767 -35.35 17.92 -6.36
N LYS A 768 -36.12 18.61 -5.51
CA LYS A 768 -36.93 19.77 -5.91
C LYS A 768 -36.04 20.91 -6.43
N ILE A 769 -34.90 21.20 -5.78
CA ILE A 769 -33.96 22.25 -6.18
C ILE A 769 -33.22 21.86 -7.47
N LEU A 770 -32.67 20.65 -7.54
CA LEU A 770 -32.04 20.10 -8.75
C LEU A 770 -33.00 20.18 -9.94
N ARG A 771 -34.27 19.83 -9.75
CA ARG A 771 -35.31 19.90 -10.79
C ARG A 771 -35.67 21.32 -11.22
N GLN A 772 -35.48 22.32 -10.35
CA GLN A 772 -35.72 23.73 -10.66
C GLN A 772 -34.61 24.32 -11.54
N GLU A 773 -33.35 24.12 -11.18
CA GLU A 773 -32.22 24.81 -11.84
C GLU A 773 -31.81 24.16 -13.18
N VAL A 774 -31.93 22.83 -13.33
CA VAL A 774 -31.59 22.19 -14.63
C VAL A 774 -32.66 22.41 -15.71
N GLY A 775 -33.87 22.79 -15.29
CA GLY A 775 -35.04 22.95 -16.17
C GLY A 775 -35.32 21.70 -17.01
N ASP A 776 -35.58 21.92 -18.30
CA ASP A 776 -35.96 20.88 -19.25
C ASP A 776 -34.73 20.31 -20.01
N HIS A 777 -33.52 20.78 -19.71
CA HIS A 777 -32.31 20.49 -20.49
C HIS A 777 -31.59 19.19 -20.11
N THR A 778 -31.77 18.72 -18.86
CA THR A 778 -31.00 17.61 -18.26
C THR A 778 -31.91 16.78 -17.36
N ALA A 779 -31.81 15.45 -17.40
CA ALA A 779 -32.53 14.59 -16.46
C ALA A 779 -31.90 14.62 -15.06
N VAL A 780 -32.65 15.05 -14.04
CA VAL A 780 -32.31 14.77 -12.63
C VAL A 780 -32.55 13.28 -12.37
N LEU A 781 -31.52 12.53 -12.01
CA LEU A 781 -31.58 11.09 -11.74
C LEU A 781 -31.63 10.87 -10.22
N GLY A 782 -32.65 10.15 -9.75
CA GLY A 782 -32.67 9.58 -8.41
C GLY A 782 -32.06 8.18 -8.40
N PHE A 783 -31.78 7.63 -7.22
CA PHE A 783 -31.27 6.26 -7.11
C PHE A 783 -31.53 5.62 -5.75
N VAL A 784 -31.42 4.29 -5.71
CA VAL A 784 -31.50 3.46 -4.50
C VAL A 784 -30.59 2.25 -4.61
N GLY A 785 -30.23 1.63 -3.48
CA GLY A 785 -29.73 0.24 -3.49
C GLY A 785 -30.88 -0.76 -3.59
N ALA A 786 -30.65 -1.91 -4.23
CA ALA A 786 -31.63 -2.99 -4.31
C ALA A 786 -31.76 -3.76 -2.97
N PRO A 787 -32.91 -4.40 -2.68
CA PRO A 787 -33.14 -5.11 -1.41
C PRO A 787 -32.05 -6.11 -1.04
N TRP A 788 -31.52 -6.89 -1.99
CA TRP A 788 -30.40 -7.82 -1.76
C TRP A 788 -29.11 -7.10 -1.35
N THR A 789 -28.72 -6.08 -2.10
CA THR A 789 -27.54 -5.26 -1.82
C THR A 789 -27.64 -4.53 -0.47
N ILE A 790 -28.82 -4.02 -0.10
CA ILE A 790 -29.07 -3.40 1.20
C ILE A 790 -29.07 -4.43 2.34
N ALA A 791 -29.73 -5.58 2.17
CA ALA A 791 -29.71 -6.67 3.15
C ALA A 791 -28.28 -7.19 3.41
N THR A 792 -27.45 -7.24 2.36
CA THR A 792 -26.03 -7.62 2.46
C THR A 792 -25.29 -6.70 3.44
N TYR A 793 -25.43 -5.38 3.31
CA TYR A 793 -24.83 -4.44 4.27
C TYR A 793 -25.38 -4.62 5.70
N ILE A 794 -26.70 -4.76 5.86
CA ILE A 794 -27.36 -4.91 7.17
C ILE A 794 -26.93 -6.21 7.89
N VAL A 795 -26.67 -7.29 7.17
CA VAL A 795 -26.28 -8.59 7.74
C VAL A 795 -24.78 -8.69 7.99
N GLU A 796 -23.94 -8.22 7.06
CA GLU A 796 -22.48 -8.35 7.13
C GLU A 796 -21.83 -7.22 7.96
N GLY A 797 -22.53 -6.09 8.13
CA GLY A 797 -22.07 -4.92 8.89
C GLY A 797 -21.23 -3.92 8.10
N GLY A 798 -20.91 -4.22 6.84
CA GLY A 798 -20.09 -3.39 5.96
C GLY A 798 -19.75 -4.11 4.65
N THR A 799 -18.76 -3.61 3.93
CA THR A 799 -18.26 -4.24 2.69
C THR A 799 -17.35 -5.43 3.04
N THR A 800 -17.57 -6.61 2.45
CA THR A 800 -16.70 -7.80 2.62
C THR A 800 -16.35 -8.41 1.26
N ARG A 801 -15.33 -9.29 1.19
CA ARG A 801 -14.85 -9.85 -0.09
C ARG A 801 -15.74 -10.97 -0.66
N THR A 802 -16.60 -11.58 0.15
CA THR A 802 -17.28 -12.84 -0.19
C THR A 802 -18.76 -12.89 0.18
N TYR A 803 -19.22 -12.04 1.11
CA TYR A 803 -20.62 -12.00 1.58
C TYR A 803 -21.13 -13.34 2.13
N THR A 804 -20.28 -14.00 2.93
CA THR A 804 -20.53 -15.35 3.46
C THR A 804 -21.69 -15.44 4.45
N THR A 805 -21.97 -14.38 5.22
CA THR A 805 -22.99 -14.38 6.27
C THR A 805 -24.38 -14.33 5.63
N VAL A 806 -24.62 -13.38 4.72
CA VAL A 806 -25.90 -13.23 4.04
C VAL A 806 -26.17 -14.40 3.06
N LYS A 807 -25.13 -14.90 2.37
CA LYS A 807 -25.25 -16.10 1.52
C LYS A 807 -25.53 -17.36 2.36
N SER A 808 -24.95 -17.48 3.56
CA SER A 808 -25.27 -18.57 4.48
C SER A 808 -26.73 -18.48 4.96
N MET A 809 -27.26 -17.28 5.22
CA MET A 809 -28.65 -17.08 5.62
C MET A 809 -29.67 -17.56 4.58
N CYS A 810 -29.32 -17.60 3.28
CA CYS A 810 -30.16 -18.21 2.23
C CYS A 810 -30.50 -19.68 2.50
N HIS A 811 -29.67 -20.39 3.28
CA HIS A 811 -29.84 -21.81 3.62
C HIS A 811 -30.10 -22.04 5.11
N THR A 812 -29.48 -21.24 6.00
CA THR A 812 -29.54 -21.40 7.45
C THR A 812 -30.68 -20.63 8.12
N ALA A 813 -31.11 -19.50 7.54
CA ALA A 813 -32.16 -18.64 8.07
C ALA A 813 -33.10 -18.07 6.97
N PRO A 814 -33.59 -18.91 6.01
CA PRO A 814 -34.26 -18.42 4.81
C PRO A 814 -35.52 -17.59 5.10
N ASN A 815 -36.28 -17.93 6.13
CA ASN A 815 -37.51 -17.21 6.48
C ASN A 815 -37.20 -15.78 6.99
N LEU A 816 -36.18 -15.64 7.84
CA LEU A 816 -35.70 -14.35 8.35
C LEU A 816 -35.19 -13.47 7.20
N LEU A 817 -34.39 -14.05 6.29
CA LEU A 817 -33.87 -13.33 5.13
C LEU A 817 -35.00 -12.90 4.18
N ARG A 818 -36.01 -13.75 3.91
CA ARG A 818 -37.19 -13.37 3.11
C ARG A 818 -38.00 -12.25 3.74
N ALA A 819 -38.14 -12.26 5.06
CA ALA A 819 -38.85 -11.21 5.79
C ALA A 819 -38.11 -9.87 5.78
N LEU A 820 -36.78 -9.89 5.97
CA LEU A 820 -35.92 -8.71 5.79
C LEU A 820 -36.03 -8.14 4.37
N LEU A 821 -35.89 -8.99 3.35
CA LEU A 821 -35.97 -8.56 1.95
C LEU A 821 -37.36 -7.99 1.60
N SER A 822 -38.46 -8.60 2.06
CA SER A 822 -39.81 -8.06 1.85
C SER A 822 -40.05 -6.72 2.59
N HIS A 823 -39.47 -6.53 3.78
CA HIS A 823 -39.50 -5.23 4.45
C HIS A 823 -38.75 -4.16 3.63
N LEU A 824 -37.50 -4.45 3.26
CA LEU A 824 -36.68 -3.54 2.46
C LEU A 824 -37.33 -3.20 1.11
N THR A 825 -37.97 -4.17 0.46
CA THR A 825 -38.70 -3.99 -0.81
C THR A 825 -39.77 -2.90 -0.71
N LYS A 826 -40.54 -2.88 0.39
CA LYS A 826 -41.59 -1.88 0.62
C LYS A 826 -40.99 -0.51 0.94
N ALA A 827 -40.04 -0.46 1.87
CA ALA A 827 -39.35 0.78 2.24
C ALA A 827 -38.64 1.44 1.04
N ILE A 828 -37.97 0.64 0.20
CA ILE A 828 -37.30 1.11 -1.03
C ILE A 828 -38.33 1.54 -2.08
N SER A 829 -39.45 0.82 -2.26
CA SER A 829 -40.52 1.24 -3.18
C SER A 829 -41.11 2.60 -2.80
N GLU A 830 -41.42 2.80 -1.52
CA GLU A 830 -41.93 4.07 -0.99
C GLU A 830 -40.89 5.20 -1.12
N TYR A 831 -39.61 4.92 -0.92
CA TYR A 831 -38.52 5.87 -1.12
C TYR A 831 -38.30 6.24 -2.60
N ILE A 832 -38.40 5.28 -3.53
CA ILE A 832 -38.36 5.55 -4.99
C ILE A 832 -39.51 6.50 -5.36
N ILE A 833 -40.72 6.15 -4.95
CA ILE A 833 -41.94 6.95 -5.16
C ILE A 833 -41.74 8.37 -4.62
N TYR A 834 -41.18 8.51 -3.42
CA TYR A 834 -40.88 9.81 -2.80
C TYR A 834 -39.86 10.64 -3.60
N GLN A 835 -38.81 10.01 -4.16
CA GLN A 835 -37.84 10.70 -5.04
C GLN A 835 -38.51 11.17 -6.35
N VAL A 836 -39.40 10.36 -6.93
CA VAL A 836 -40.16 10.72 -8.15
C VAL A 836 -41.12 11.87 -7.87
N GLU A 837 -41.91 11.80 -6.80
CA GLU A 837 -42.82 12.87 -6.37
C GLU A 837 -42.08 14.17 -6.00
N SER A 838 -40.80 14.06 -5.60
CA SER A 838 -39.90 15.20 -5.34
C SER A 838 -39.21 15.77 -6.59
N GLY A 839 -39.29 15.11 -7.76
CA GLY A 839 -38.84 15.69 -9.04
C GLY A 839 -37.84 14.86 -9.85
N ALA A 840 -37.44 13.66 -9.40
CA ALA A 840 -36.59 12.77 -10.19
C ALA A 840 -37.24 12.40 -11.55
N HIS A 841 -36.45 12.41 -12.61
CA HIS A 841 -36.86 12.10 -13.98
C HIS A 841 -36.74 10.62 -14.35
N CYS A 842 -35.85 9.90 -13.65
CA CYS A 842 -35.47 8.51 -13.86
C CYS A 842 -34.83 8.01 -12.55
N ILE A 843 -34.90 6.71 -12.28
CA ILE A 843 -34.39 6.10 -11.05
C ILE A 843 -33.45 4.94 -11.38
N GLN A 844 -32.23 4.97 -10.85
CA GLN A 844 -31.32 3.81 -10.92
C GLN A 844 -31.38 2.96 -9.66
N ILE A 845 -31.67 1.68 -9.84
CA ILE A 845 -31.60 0.63 -8.82
C ILE A 845 -30.22 -0.01 -8.92
N PHE A 846 -29.39 0.18 -7.90
CA PHE A 846 -28.08 -0.43 -7.76
C PHE A 846 -28.17 -1.77 -7.01
N ASP A 847 -28.14 -2.89 -7.70
CA ASP A 847 -27.89 -4.21 -7.10
C ASP A 847 -26.39 -4.56 -7.22
N SER A 848 -25.54 -3.73 -6.62
CA SER A 848 -24.07 -3.81 -6.67
C SER A 848 -23.51 -5.16 -6.21
N TRP A 849 -24.22 -5.88 -5.34
CA TRP A 849 -23.87 -7.23 -4.87
C TRP A 849 -24.69 -8.35 -5.52
N GLY A 850 -25.49 -8.03 -6.55
CA GLY A 850 -26.27 -9.01 -7.32
C GLY A 850 -25.39 -10.01 -8.09
N GLY A 851 -24.35 -9.52 -8.79
CA GLY A 851 -23.39 -10.35 -9.52
C GLY A 851 -22.43 -11.16 -8.62
N GLN A 852 -22.58 -11.04 -7.29
CA GLN A 852 -21.90 -11.90 -6.32
C GLN A 852 -22.71 -13.18 -6.00
N LEU A 853 -23.90 -13.34 -6.56
CA LEU A 853 -24.73 -14.54 -6.44
C LEU A 853 -24.63 -15.44 -7.69
N PRO A 854 -24.62 -16.78 -7.52
CA PRO A 854 -24.98 -17.71 -8.59
C PRO A 854 -26.33 -17.34 -9.23
N PRO A 855 -26.54 -17.58 -10.54
CA PRO A 855 -27.73 -17.07 -11.23
C PRO A 855 -29.08 -17.59 -10.68
N ASP A 856 -29.11 -18.81 -10.17
CA ASP A 856 -30.27 -19.41 -9.48
C ASP A 856 -30.52 -18.74 -8.12
N MET A 857 -29.48 -18.43 -7.36
CA MET A 857 -29.61 -17.68 -6.11
C MET A 857 -30.07 -16.23 -6.38
N TRP A 858 -29.56 -15.58 -7.43
CA TRP A 858 -30.02 -14.24 -7.80
C TRP A 858 -31.51 -14.22 -8.16
N GLU A 859 -32.00 -15.23 -8.87
CA GLU A 859 -33.42 -15.40 -9.17
C GLU A 859 -34.29 -15.71 -7.94
N GLN A 860 -33.72 -16.25 -6.86
CA GLN A 860 -34.45 -16.57 -5.61
C GLN A 860 -34.38 -15.46 -4.55
N TRP A 861 -33.32 -14.64 -4.54
CA TRP A 861 -32.99 -13.74 -3.43
C TRP A 861 -32.84 -12.26 -3.80
N SER A 862 -32.75 -11.90 -5.09
CA SER A 862 -32.76 -10.48 -5.53
C SER A 862 -33.86 -10.19 -6.54
N LYS A 863 -33.90 -10.93 -7.66
CA LYS A 863 -34.86 -10.72 -8.77
C LYS A 863 -36.32 -10.52 -8.32
N PRO A 864 -36.93 -11.34 -7.44
CA PRO A 864 -38.36 -11.21 -7.13
C PRO A 864 -38.68 -9.88 -6.44
N TYR A 865 -37.76 -9.42 -5.59
CA TYR A 865 -37.86 -8.18 -4.83
C TYR A 865 -37.64 -6.94 -5.72
N ILE A 866 -36.77 -7.05 -6.73
CA ILE A 866 -36.65 -6.02 -7.77
C ILE A 866 -37.94 -5.98 -8.62
N THR A 867 -38.50 -7.11 -9.02
CA THR A 867 -39.78 -7.17 -9.75
C THR A 867 -40.95 -6.60 -8.93
N GLU A 868 -41.00 -6.85 -7.61
CA GLU A 868 -41.99 -6.26 -6.70
C GLU A 868 -41.85 -4.73 -6.63
N ILE A 869 -40.62 -4.20 -6.49
CA ILE A 869 -40.34 -2.75 -6.59
C ILE A 869 -40.83 -2.18 -7.93
N VAL A 870 -40.45 -2.80 -9.05
CA VAL A 870 -40.82 -2.34 -10.39
C VAL A 870 -42.34 -2.26 -10.53
N SER A 871 -43.06 -3.30 -10.12
CA SER A 871 -44.53 -3.33 -10.11
C SER A 871 -45.13 -2.23 -9.22
N MET A 872 -44.67 -2.09 -7.97
CA MET A 872 -45.18 -1.07 -7.05
C MET A 872 -44.96 0.37 -7.58
N VAL A 873 -43.78 0.64 -8.14
CA VAL A 873 -43.42 1.96 -8.69
C VAL A 873 -44.17 2.24 -9.99
N GLN A 874 -44.25 1.29 -10.93
CA GLN A 874 -44.99 1.47 -12.18
C GLN A 874 -46.50 1.66 -11.93
N ASN A 875 -47.09 1.00 -10.93
CA ASN A 875 -48.51 1.20 -10.58
C ASN A 875 -48.82 2.63 -10.08
N LYS A 876 -47.88 3.28 -9.38
CA LYS A 876 -48.08 4.66 -8.86
C LYS A 876 -47.52 5.74 -9.78
N CYS A 877 -46.47 5.44 -10.53
CA CYS A 877 -45.68 6.36 -11.36
C CYS A 877 -45.41 5.79 -12.78
N PRO A 878 -46.45 5.45 -13.59
CA PRO A 878 -46.34 4.64 -14.83
C PRO A 878 -45.58 5.27 -16.02
N LYS A 879 -44.81 6.34 -15.80
CA LYS A 879 -43.99 7.04 -16.81
C LYS A 879 -42.54 7.30 -16.37
N ILE A 880 -42.14 6.82 -15.19
CA ILE A 880 -40.76 6.91 -14.70
C ILE A 880 -39.93 5.76 -15.29
N PRO A 881 -38.83 6.01 -16.00
CA PRO A 881 -37.92 4.95 -16.42
C PRO A 881 -37.12 4.43 -15.22
N LEU A 882 -37.06 3.12 -15.07
CA LEU A 882 -36.27 2.40 -14.08
C LEU A 882 -35.05 1.77 -14.76
N VAL A 883 -33.86 2.01 -14.19
CA VAL A 883 -32.59 1.41 -14.62
C VAL A 883 -32.16 0.38 -13.60
N LEU A 884 -31.92 -0.87 -14.00
CA LEU A 884 -31.22 -1.85 -13.15
C LEU A 884 -29.74 -1.91 -13.51
N TYR A 885 -28.87 -1.55 -12.56
CA TYR A 885 -27.44 -1.80 -12.66
C TYR A 885 -27.03 -2.89 -11.65
N ILE A 886 -26.33 -3.91 -12.15
CA ILE A 886 -25.67 -4.94 -11.35
C ILE A 886 -24.17 -4.89 -11.69
N ASN A 887 -23.30 -4.95 -10.71
CA ASN A 887 -21.87 -5.13 -10.94
C ASN A 887 -21.55 -6.63 -11.08
N GLY A 888 -20.92 -7.06 -12.17
CA GLY A 888 -20.72 -8.49 -12.49
C GLY A 888 -21.96 -9.15 -13.13
N ASN A 889 -22.67 -8.41 -13.99
CA ASN A 889 -23.91 -8.81 -14.64
C ASN A 889 -23.74 -9.71 -15.87
N GLY A 890 -22.51 -9.96 -16.34
CA GLY A 890 -22.25 -10.78 -17.53
C GLY A 890 -22.88 -12.18 -17.49
N GLY A 891 -23.08 -12.77 -16.30
CA GLY A 891 -23.79 -14.04 -16.10
C GLY A 891 -25.31 -13.94 -15.87
N LEU A 892 -25.88 -12.74 -15.90
CA LEU A 892 -27.26 -12.43 -15.47
C LEU A 892 -28.11 -11.68 -16.51
N LEU A 893 -27.53 -11.09 -17.57
CA LEU A 893 -28.20 -10.22 -18.55
C LEU A 893 -29.61 -10.67 -18.98
N GLU A 894 -29.73 -11.89 -19.51
CA GLU A 894 -31.00 -12.46 -20.00
C GLU A 894 -32.04 -12.58 -18.88
N ARG A 895 -31.58 -12.82 -17.64
CA ARG A 895 -32.42 -12.95 -16.44
C ARG A 895 -32.87 -11.59 -15.92
N MET A 896 -32.07 -10.54 -16.10
CA MET A 896 -32.40 -9.15 -15.71
C MET A 896 -33.61 -8.61 -16.46
N LYS A 897 -33.79 -8.95 -17.75
CA LYS A 897 -34.99 -8.59 -18.54
C LYS A 897 -36.30 -8.98 -17.82
N GLY A 898 -36.29 -10.15 -17.16
CA GLY A 898 -37.42 -10.65 -16.37
C GLY A 898 -37.71 -9.90 -15.06
N THR A 899 -37.15 -8.70 -14.84
CA THR A 899 -37.51 -7.80 -13.74
C THR A 899 -38.55 -6.75 -14.14
N GLY A 900 -38.72 -6.46 -15.44
CA GLY A 900 -39.66 -5.46 -15.95
C GLY A 900 -39.14 -4.01 -15.95
N VAL A 901 -37.84 -3.79 -15.72
CA VAL A 901 -37.19 -2.47 -15.86
C VAL A 901 -37.08 -2.05 -17.33
N ASP A 902 -37.10 -0.74 -17.56
CA ASP A 902 -37.00 -0.13 -18.89
C ASP A 902 -35.57 -0.18 -19.46
N VAL A 903 -34.56 -0.16 -18.57
CA VAL A 903 -33.14 -0.09 -18.93
C VAL A 903 -32.29 -1.08 -18.11
N ILE A 904 -31.35 -1.75 -18.77
CA ILE A 904 -30.27 -2.52 -18.13
C ILE A 904 -28.95 -1.74 -18.23
N GLY A 905 -28.34 -1.44 -17.09
CA GLY A 905 -26.96 -1.00 -17.00
C GLY A 905 -26.02 -2.20 -17.09
N LEU A 906 -25.18 -2.21 -18.14
CA LEU A 906 -24.10 -3.19 -18.31
C LEU A 906 -22.95 -2.89 -17.35
N ASP A 907 -22.01 -3.84 -17.21
CA ASP A 907 -20.68 -3.61 -16.62
C ASP A 907 -19.61 -3.88 -17.69
N TRP A 908 -18.40 -3.37 -17.49
CA TRP A 908 -17.38 -3.31 -18.55
C TRP A 908 -16.76 -4.66 -18.94
N THR A 909 -17.10 -5.74 -18.23
CA THR A 909 -16.75 -7.11 -18.66
C THR A 909 -17.65 -7.62 -19.79
N VAL A 910 -18.73 -6.90 -20.11
CA VAL A 910 -19.64 -7.18 -21.23
C VAL A 910 -19.35 -6.22 -22.38
N ASP A 911 -18.93 -6.75 -23.54
CA ASP A 911 -18.87 -5.94 -24.75
C ASP A 911 -20.28 -5.47 -25.17
N MET A 912 -20.40 -4.22 -25.62
CA MET A 912 -21.67 -3.62 -25.99
C MET A 912 -22.41 -4.38 -27.10
N ALA A 913 -21.70 -4.94 -28.10
CA ALA A 913 -22.35 -5.69 -29.18
C ALA A 913 -22.91 -7.03 -28.68
N ASP A 914 -22.19 -7.75 -27.82
CA ASP A 914 -22.71 -8.97 -27.19
C ASP A 914 -23.80 -8.66 -26.16
N GLY A 915 -23.68 -7.57 -25.40
CA GLY A 915 -24.73 -7.07 -24.51
C GLY A 915 -26.04 -6.81 -25.27
N ARG A 916 -25.98 -6.07 -26.38
CA ARG A 916 -27.13 -5.85 -27.28
C ARG A 916 -27.69 -7.13 -27.89
N LYS A 917 -26.82 -8.01 -28.39
CA LYS A 917 -27.20 -9.28 -29.01
C LYS A 917 -27.89 -10.24 -28.02
N ARG A 918 -27.47 -10.25 -26.75
CA ARG A 918 -28.04 -11.07 -25.68
C ARG A 918 -29.33 -10.47 -25.10
N LEU A 919 -29.39 -9.15 -24.97
CA LEU A 919 -30.57 -8.45 -24.47
C LEU A 919 -31.66 -8.23 -25.51
N GLY A 920 -31.32 -8.18 -26.80
CA GLY A 920 -32.26 -7.84 -27.88
C GLY A 920 -32.55 -6.35 -28.00
N ASN A 921 -33.48 -6.02 -28.90
CA ASN A 921 -33.86 -4.63 -29.22
C ASN A 921 -35.10 -4.15 -28.43
N ASP A 922 -35.66 -4.99 -27.56
CA ASP A 922 -36.88 -4.76 -26.78
C ASP A 922 -36.62 -4.18 -25.38
N ILE A 923 -35.36 -3.91 -25.02
CA ILE A 923 -34.97 -3.24 -23.76
C ILE A 923 -33.83 -2.24 -24.00
N CYS A 924 -33.83 -1.14 -23.26
CA CYS A 924 -32.78 -0.13 -23.37
C CYS A 924 -31.50 -0.54 -22.62
N VAL A 925 -30.35 0.02 -23.02
CA VAL A 925 -29.07 -0.23 -22.33
C VAL A 925 -28.37 1.05 -21.92
N GLN A 926 -27.72 1.00 -20.76
CA GLN A 926 -26.82 2.03 -20.25
C GLN A 926 -25.38 1.50 -20.28
N GLY A 927 -24.45 2.35 -20.73
CA GLY A 927 -23.02 2.05 -20.81
C GLY A 927 -22.50 2.05 -22.26
N ILE A 928 -21.31 1.52 -22.56
CA ILE A 928 -20.31 1.10 -21.60
C ILE A 928 -18.89 1.39 -22.07
N VAL A 929 -18.18 2.22 -21.30
CA VAL A 929 -16.74 2.45 -21.40
C VAL A 929 -16.13 2.02 -20.07
N ASP A 930 -15.06 1.22 -20.06
CA ASP A 930 -14.31 0.94 -18.82
C ASP A 930 -13.77 2.26 -18.26
N PRO A 931 -14.01 2.62 -16.97
CA PRO A 931 -13.47 3.84 -16.36
C PRO A 931 -11.96 4.04 -16.53
N THR A 932 -11.18 2.96 -16.71
CA THR A 932 -9.73 3.03 -16.94
C THR A 932 -9.36 3.66 -18.28
N TYR A 933 -10.24 3.67 -19.29
CA TYR A 933 -10.00 4.41 -20.54
C TYR A 933 -9.79 5.91 -20.29
N LEU A 934 -10.37 6.49 -19.25
CA LEU A 934 -10.19 7.91 -18.93
C LEU A 934 -8.77 8.26 -18.42
N PHE A 935 -7.88 7.27 -18.28
CA PHE A 935 -6.44 7.48 -18.06
C PHE A 935 -5.60 7.30 -19.34
N SER A 936 -6.25 6.94 -20.46
CA SER A 936 -5.60 6.82 -21.77
C SER A 936 -5.50 8.18 -22.47
N PRO A 937 -4.61 8.33 -23.48
CA PRO A 937 -4.58 9.53 -24.31
C PRO A 937 -5.94 9.82 -24.96
N LEU A 938 -6.31 11.09 -25.05
CA LEU A 938 -7.64 11.54 -25.53
C LEU A 938 -8.12 10.90 -26.86
N PRO A 939 -7.26 10.61 -27.87
CA PRO A 939 -7.68 9.87 -29.06
C PRO A 939 -8.26 8.48 -28.77
N ALA A 940 -7.67 7.72 -27.83
CA ALA A 940 -8.17 6.40 -27.45
C ALA A 940 -9.52 6.49 -26.71
N VAL A 941 -9.73 7.55 -25.93
CA VAL A 941 -11.04 7.87 -25.32
C VAL A 941 -12.08 8.14 -26.41
N THR A 942 -11.72 8.89 -27.46
CA THR A 942 -12.60 9.14 -28.61
C THR A 942 -12.95 7.84 -29.35
N GLU A 943 -11.95 7.01 -29.65
CA GLU A 943 -12.11 5.76 -30.38
C GLU A 943 -13.02 4.78 -29.63
N GLU A 944 -12.83 4.63 -28.32
CA GLU A 944 -13.68 3.76 -27.49
C GLU A 944 -15.12 4.27 -27.39
N ILE A 945 -15.33 5.58 -27.17
CA ILE A 945 -16.68 6.18 -27.18
C ILE A 945 -17.38 5.91 -28.53
N GLN A 946 -16.68 6.13 -29.64
CA GLN A 946 -17.22 5.89 -30.99
C GLN A 946 -17.53 4.40 -31.22
N ARG A 947 -16.64 3.50 -30.80
CA ARG A 947 -16.84 2.04 -30.88
C ARG A 947 -18.08 1.61 -30.09
N VAL A 948 -18.20 2.07 -28.85
CA VAL A 948 -19.30 1.73 -27.94
C VAL A 948 -20.64 2.24 -28.46
N VAL A 949 -20.73 3.50 -28.90
CA VAL A 949 -21.97 4.06 -29.48
C VAL A 949 -22.33 3.34 -30.78
N LYS A 950 -21.35 2.99 -31.63
CA LYS A 950 -21.58 2.21 -32.85
C LYS A 950 -22.12 0.81 -32.55
N CYS A 951 -21.57 0.12 -31.55
CA CYS A 951 -22.06 -1.20 -31.11
C CYS A 951 -23.43 -1.12 -30.41
N ALA A 952 -23.74 -0.01 -29.73
CA ALA A 952 -25.01 0.19 -29.04
C ALA A 952 -26.19 0.47 -29.99
N GLY A 953 -25.92 1.02 -31.19
CA GLY A 953 -26.94 1.34 -32.18
C GLY A 953 -27.74 2.63 -31.89
N PRO A 954 -28.66 3.02 -32.79
CA PRO A 954 -29.22 4.38 -32.82
C PRO A 954 -30.43 4.66 -31.93
N CYS A 955 -30.90 3.69 -31.13
CA CYS A 955 -32.12 3.80 -30.32
C CYS A 955 -31.98 3.05 -28.99
N GLY A 956 -32.66 3.49 -27.93
CA GLY A 956 -32.67 2.79 -26.63
C GLY A 956 -31.28 2.65 -25.99
N HIS A 957 -30.43 3.67 -26.14
CA HIS A 957 -29.06 3.73 -25.60
C HIS A 957 -28.82 5.08 -24.92
N PHE A 958 -28.11 5.05 -23.78
CA PHE A 958 -27.41 6.22 -23.28
C PHE A 958 -26.04 5.84 -22.72
N LEU A 959 -25.04 6.67 -23.03
CA LEU A 959 -23.65 6.40 -22.75
C LEU A 959 -23.34 6.67 -21.27
N ASN A 960 -22.60 5.76 -20.67
CA ASN A 960 -22.09 5.86 -19.30
C ASN A 960 -20.79 5.06 -19.21
N LEU A 961 -20.04 5.25 -18.13
CA LEU A 961 -18.98 4.33 -17.74
C LEU A 961 -19.57 3.02 -17.20
N GLY A 962 -18.76 1.95 -17.23
CA GLY A 962 -19.15 0.64 -16.70
C GLY A 962 -19.02 0.47 -15.19
N HIS A 963 -18.47 1.46 -14.52
CA HIS A 963 -18.50 1.63 -13.06
C HIS A 963 -18.38 3.13 -12.77
N GLY A 964 -18.42 3.56 -11.51
CA GLY A 964 -18.21 4.97 -11.18
C GLY A 964 -16.79 5.47 -11.47
N VAL A 965 -16.66 6.75 -11.84
CA VAL A 965 -15.37 7.45 -12.07
C VAL A 965 -14.39 7.15 -10.92
N LEU A 966 -13.13 6.88 -11.28
CA LEU A 966 -12.09 6.48 -10.34
C LEU A 966 -11.44 7.69 -9.67
N VAL A 967 -10.75 7.46 -8.55
CA VAL A 967 -9.87 8.49 -7.96
C VAL A 967 -8.66 8.66 -8.87
N GLY A 968 -8.17 9.89 -9.02
CA GLY A 968 -7.04 10.20 -9.90
C GLY A 968 -7.39 10.38 -11.39
N THR A 969 -8.63 10.12 -11.83
CA THR A 969 -9.04 10.36 -13.22
C THR A 969 -8.88 11.85 -13.60
N PRO A 970 -8.18 12.19 -14.69
CA PRO A 970 -8.02 13.58 -15.13
C PRO A 970 -9.37 14.25 -15.45
N GLU A 971 -9.59 15.47 -14.92
CA GLU A 971 -10.79 16.26 -15.23
C GLU A 971 -10.90 16.59 -16.74
N GLU A 972 -9.76 16.70 -17.44
CA GLU A 972 -9.67 16.87 -18.90
C GLU A 972 -10.24 15.67 -19.67
N ALA A 973 -9.96 14.43 -19.25
CA ALA A 973 -10.48 13.23 -19.90
C ALA A 973 -12.01 13.09 -19.72
N VAL A 974 -12.53 13.54 -18.58
CA VAL A 974 -13.98 13.62 -18.34
C VAL A 974 -14.63 14.72 -19.20
N ALA A 975 -14.01 15.90 -19.30
CA ALA A 975 -14.48 16.95 -20.22
C ALA A 975 -14.54 16.45 -21.67
N HIS A 976 -13.44 15.87 -22.15
CA HIS A 976 -13.29 15.31 -23.50
C HIS A 976 -14.33 14.22 -23.78
N PHE A 977 -14.62 13.31 -22.84
CA PHE A 977 -15.70 12.32 -22.97
C PHE A 977 -17.06 12.98 -23.26
N PHE A 978 -17.40 14.04 -22.53
CA PHE A 978 -18.66 14.76 -22.72
C PHE A 978 -18.67 15.61 -24.01
N GLU A 979 -17.52 16.17 -24.42
CA GLU A 979 -17.38 16.89 -25.69
C GLU A 979 -17.52 15.97 -26.90
N VAL A 980 -16.78 14.85 -26.91
CA VAL A 980 -16.90 13.81 -27.95
C VAL A 980 -18.36 13.36 -28.05
N THR A 981 -19.01 13.02 -26.93
CA THR A 981 -20.38 12.46 -26.97
C THR A 981 -21.41 13.49 -27.45
N LYS A 982 -21.22 14.80 -27.19
CA LYS A 982 -22.06 15.87 -27.74
C LYS A 982 -21.82 16.11 -29.23
N SER A 983 -20.62 15.81 -29.74
CA SER A 983 -20.30 15.94 -31.17
C SER A 983 -20.95 14.84 -32.03
N LEU A 984 -21.22 13.67 -31.43
CA LEU A 984 -21.89 12.56 -32.10
C LEU A 984 -23.31 12.92 -32.53
N LYS A 985 -23.74 12.30 -33.64
CA LYS A 985 -25.11 12.30 -34.14
C LYS A 985 -25.44 10.90 -34.65
N HIS A 986 -26.67 10.47 -34.47
CA HIS A 986 -27.18 9.33 -35.24
C HIS A 986 -27.53 9.81 -36.64
N GLU A 987 -27.15 9.06 -37.67
CA GLU A 987 -27.54 9.36 -39.04
C GLU A 987 -29.06 9.25 -39.18
N SER A 988 -29.69 10.30 -39.71
CA SER A 988 -31.15 10.35 -39.81
C SER A 988 -31.66 9.28 -40.77
N SER A 989 -32.58 8.44 -40.32
CA SER A 989 -33.25 7.39 -41.11
C SER A 989 -34.27 7.95 -42.13
N SER A 990 -33.80 8.85 -43.00
CA SER A 990 -34.51 9.48 -44.11
C SER A 990 -34.19 8.84 -45.47
N GLN A 991 -33.71 7.59 -45.47
CA GLN A 991 -33.64 6.73 -46.64
C GLN A 991 -34.39 5.41 -46.38
N ASN A 992 -35.66 5.40 -46.78
CA ASN A 992 -36.45 4.18 -47.01
C ASN A 992 -36.94 4.20 -48.46
N HIS A 993 -37.06 3.02 -49.07
CA HIS A 993 -37.41 2.78 -50.48
C HIS A 993 -36.36 3.16 -51.56
N ALA A 994 -35.28 2.37 -51.61
CA ALA A 994 -34.73 1.89 -52.88
C ALA A 994 -34.04 0.53 -52.66
N MET A 995 -34.37 -0.46 -53.51
CA MET A 995 -33.79 -1.83 -53.55
C MET A 995 -34.03 -2.72 -52.28
N GLU A 996 -34.34 -4.01 -52.37
CA GLU A 996 -34.64 -4.83 -53.57
C GLU A 996 -35.57 -6.01 -53.24
N GLU A 997 -36.58 -6.26 -54.08
CA GLU A 997 -37.22 -7.58 -54.15
C GLU A 997 -36.40 -8.47 -55.09
N SER A 998 -35.65 -9.41 -54.52
CA SER A 998 -34.90 -10.44 -55.26
C SER A 998 -35.27 -11.83 -54.74
N LYS A 999 -36.48 -12.30 -55.08
CA LYS A 999 -36.91 -13.69 -54.84
C LYS A 999 -36.22 -14.66 -55.79
N LEU A 1000 -36.15 -15.94 -55.38
CA LEU A 1000 -35.60 -17.04 -56.17
C LEU A 1000 -36.21 -17.12 -57.58
N LEU A 1001 -35.36 -17.40 -58.57
CA LEU A 1001 -35.72 -18.15 -59.77
C LEU A 1001 -34.45 -18.83 -60.32
N VAL A 1002 -34.60 -20.13 -60.67
CA VAL A 1002 -33.54 -21.11 -60.99
C VAL A 1002 -32.73 -21.56 -59.77
#